data_AF-A0A8J4TV49-F1
#
_entry.id   AF-A0A8J4TV49-F1
#
_cell.length_a   1.000
_cell.length_b   1.000
_cell.length_c   1.000
_cell.angle_alpha   90.00
_cell.angle_beta   90.00
_cell.angle_gamma   90.00
#
_symmetry.space_group_name_H-M   'P 1'
#
loop_
_entity.id
_entity.type
_entity.pdbx_description
1 polymer ?
#
loop_
_entity_poly.entity_id
_entity_poly.type
_entity_poly.pdbx_seq_one_letter_code
_entity_poly.pdbx_strand_id
1 'polypeptide(L)'
;MSTILNIQSNSDSAFKPPQILTPLTVNHKYCAQFGQNPTAEEAKEEQNLLRSIAWPGPLVQGLPVELSSDPAKSYFVIQGPAEQHIGGQLVVDVHVQNFLGLPKKHGGDFLIARLHSPELGAGVSGKVYDHQDGNYTVLFPLLWAGVVQVEITMVHPSEAVVVLKRLQKEHPYRGFFKSLFRSGEVSETTFCNLCLPLNQPLCNYTDLETGEPWYCYKPKRLGCDTRVTHYNMGMKQKLITEYEEQFFHSSKNKGPFLAVDSKNNILLSYRSHGPPLNFNTVFTSDLRYVSNELDRIEGGPNIVVLVSVGPHFNSFPVEVFIRRLRHIRRAVARLLNREPATLVMIRTINMRKLSPENSLSNSDWFSVQQNAVLRAMFQGLNVQILDVWEMTLAHHLPHDIHPPPAIIENMIDLILSCICGVEKNKSKRRCCCPRPGVLILCESLGLHVLPRSVPLTTSALSVARNHLCNVDNVLWRYSSLQELSLGYNRLDRFPRGLPPSLESLQLQENRITLITAGDLRNLGNLSRLDLEDNRIRAIQPGALLSLARLRMLSLKGNQLSSLPSHLPGSLIHLDVSANCISTLDLPSLAVLVNLQALKINSNCLRSVPEHAFDGLPRLRSVELANNLWVCECDIMYLYRWLLMDRLRMATDLVCAAPLHLAHKLLLTLSVVAICPRILKTSERSMSVNVSK
;
A
#
# COMPACT_ATOMS: atom_id res chain seq x y z
N MET A 1 -22.48 -2.67 -7.67
CA MET A 1 -22.21 -2.17 -9.03
C MET A 1 -20.78 -2.54 -9.40
N SER A 2 -20.64 -3.13 -10.59
CA SER A 2 -19.44 -3.74 -11.16
C SER A 2 -18.41 -2.68 -11.57
N THR A 3 -17.18 -2.81 -11.06
CA THR A 3 -16.00 -2.21 -11.67
C THR A 3 -15.04 -3.34 -12.00
N ILE A 4 -15.19 -3.89 -13.20
CA ILE A 4 -14.19 -4.73 -13.85
C ILE A 4 -12.94 -3.86 -14.03
N LEU A 5 -11.98 -4.02 -13.11
CA LEU A 5 -10.63 -3.51 -13.29
C LEU A 5 -10.02 -4.24 -14.47
N ASN A 6 -9.80 -3.51 -15.56
CA ASN A 6 -8.83 -3.89 -16.57
C ASN A 6 -7.51 -4.19 -15.84
N ILE A 7 -7.12 -5.46 -15.84
CA ILE A 7 -5.79 -5.90 -15.42
C ILE A 7 -4.83 -5.37 -16.48
N GLN A 8 -4.42 -4.10 -16.35
CA GLN A 8 -3.14 -3.65 -16.89
C GLN A 8 -2.08 -4.21 -15.95
N SER A 9 -1.45 -5.29 -16.40
CA SER A 9 -0.33 -5.95 -15.76
C SER A 9 0.87 -4.99 -15.67
N ASN A 10 0.93 -4.19 -14.60
CA ASN A 10 2.20 -3.79 -14.00
C ASN A 10 2.54 -4.76 -12.85
N SER A 11 2.32 -6.06 -13.09
CA SER A 11 3.04 -7.09 -12.35
C SER A 11 4.44 -7.14 -12.95
N ASP A 12 5.44 -6.69 -12.20
CA ASP A 12 6.84 -7.09 -12.37
C ASP A 12 6.93 -8.62 -12.18
N SER A 13 6.36 -9.42 -13.08
CA SER A 13 6.70 -10.83 -13.18
C SER A 13 8.02 -10.89 -13.93
N ALA A 14 9.04 -11.41 -13.23
CA ALA A 14 10.33 -11.84 -13.79
C ALA A 14 10.23 -12.74 -15.04
N PHE A 15 9.03 -13.25 -15.35
CA PHE A 15 8.78 -14.22 -16.40
C PHE A 15 7.79 -13.62 -17.41
N LYS A 16 8.28 -13.31 -18.61
CA LYS A 16 7.42 -13.06 -19.78
C LYS A 16 6.85 -14.40 -20.25
N PRO A 17 5.53 -14.56 -20.40
CA PRO A 17 4.96 -15.79 -20.92
C PRO A 17 5.38 -16.00 -22.39
N PRO A 18 5.70 -17.24 -22.83
CA PRO A 18 5.90 -17.54 -24.23
C PRO A 18 4.62 -17.26 -25.04
N GLN A 19 4.77 -16.79 -26.28
CA GLN A 19 3.67 -16.33 -27.12
C GLN A 19 2.68 -17.41 -27.58
N ILE A 20 2.91 -18.70 -27.30
CA ILE A 20 1.96 -19.76 -27.63
C ILE A 20 2.04 -20.84 -26.54
N LEU A 21 1.00 -20.93 -25.71
CA LEU A 21 0.72 -22.11 -24.90
C LEU A 21 -0.57 -22.72 -25.42
N THR A 22 -0.47 -23.93 -25.99
CA THR A 22 -1.63 -24.79 -26.19
C THR A 22 -2.33 -24.97 -24.84
N PRO A 23 -3.68 -24.89 -24.76
CA PRO A 23 -4.40 -25.10 -23.52
C PRO A 23 -4.13 -26.53 -23.06
N LEU A 24 -3.29 -26.70 -22.03
CA LEU A 24 -3.07 -28.00 -21.42
C LEU A 24 -4.34 -28.36 -20.66
N THR A 25 -5.19 -29.16 -21.28
CA THR A 25 -6.42 -29.68 -20.71
C THR A 25 -6.10 -30.49 -19.44
N VAL A 26 -6.57 -30.00 -18.29
CA VAL A 26 -6.50 -30.71 -17.01
C VAL A 26 -7.45 -31.90 -17.09
N ASN A 27 -6.89 -33.11 -17.02
CA ASN A 27 -7.66 -34.35 -17.12
C ASN A 27 -8.39 -34.60 -15.78
N HIS A 28 -9.62 -34.13 -15.67
CA HIS A 28 -10.47 -34.20 -14.46
C HIS A 28 -10.94 -35.62 -14.08
N LYS A 29 -10.50 -36.68 -14.78
CA LYS A 29 -11.03 -38.05 -14.59
C LYS A 29 -10.83 -38.65 -13.19
N TYR A 30 -9.86 -38.18 -12.40
CA TYR A 30 -9.58 -38.75 -11.08
C TYR A 30 -10.47 -38.17 -9.95
N CYS A 31 -11.11 -37.02 -10.15
CA CYS A 31 -11.87 -36.30 -9.11
C CYS A 31 -13.17 -35.68 -9.64
N ALA A 32 -14.12 -36.50 -10.05
CA ALA A 32 -15.45 -36.03 -10.48
C ALA A 32 -16.25 -35.30 -9.37
N GLN A 33 -15.81 -35.38 -8.11
CA GLN A 33 -16.49 -34.81 -6.92
C GLN A 33 -15.81 -33.54 -6.36
N PHE A 34 -15.00 -32.84 -7.16
CA PHE A 34 -14.17 -31.73 -6.68
C PHE A 34 -14.97 -30.43 -6.41
N GLY A 35 -15.77 -30.43 -5.34
CA GLY A 35 -16.57 -29.29 -4.89
C GLY A 35 -17.50 -28.71 -5.97
N GLN A 36 -18.07 -27.55 -5.69
CA GLN A 36 -18.87 -26.80 -6.69
C GLN A 36 -17.99 -26.31 -7.85
N ASN A 37 -18.52 -26.38 -9.08
CA ASN A 37 -17.89 -25.81 -10.25
C ASN A 37 -17.79 -24.28 -10.14
N PRO A 38 -16.68 -23.67 -10.61
CA PRO A 38 -16.56 -22.23 -10.62
C PRO A 38 -17.60 -21.59 -11.55
N THR A 39 -18.06 -20.40 -11.18
CA THR A 39 -18.82 -19.52 -12.08
C THR A 39 -17.95 -19.09 -13.27
N ALA A 40 -18.58 -18.60 -14.34
CA ALA A 40 -17.84 -18.16 -15.54
C ALA A 40 -16.80 -17.06 -15.22
N GLU A 41 -17.13 -16.15 -14.29
CA GLU A 41 -16.21 -15.11 -13.83
C GLU A 41 -15.03 -15.69 -13.05
N GLU A 42 -15.28 -16.63 -12.14
CA GLU A 42 -14.25 -17.31 -11.35
C GLU A 42 -13.32 -18.14 -12.23
N ALA A 43 -13.86 -18.82 -13.25
CA ALA A 43 -13.08 -19.58 -14.22
C ALA A 43 -12.16 -18.66 -15.04
N LYS A 44 -12.64 -17.46 -15.40
CA LYS A 44 -11.82 -16.45 -16.10
C LYS A 44 -10.72 -15.89 -15.20
N GLU A 45 -11.03 -15.56 -13.95
CA GLU A 45 -10.05 -15.12 -12.95
C GLU A 45 -8.97 -16.19 -12.74
N GLU A 46 -9.38 -17.44 -12.54
CA GLU A 46 -8.48 -18.59 -12.40
C GLU A 46 -7.57 -18.74 -13.62
N GLN A 47 -8.13 -18.66 -14.83
CA GLN A 47 -7.33 -18.75 -16.05
C GLN A 47 -6.32 -17.60 -16.17
N ASN A 48 -6.69 -16.39 -15.76
CA ASN A 48 -5.77 -15.25 -15.74
C ASN A 48 -4.64 -15.46 -14.72
N LEU A 49 -4.96 -15.96 -13.53
CA LEU A 49 -3.98 -16.28 -12.49
C LEU A 49 -3.02 -17.38 -12.96
N LEU A 50 -3.54 -18.45 -13.55
CA LEU A 50 -2.72 -19.55 -14.10
C LEU A 50 -1.79 -19.06 -15.21
N ARG A 51 -2.26 -18.18 -16.09
CA ARG A 51 -1.40 -17.54 -17.11
C ARG A 51 -0.32 -16.66 -16.49
N SER A 52 -0.61 -15.96 -15.40
CA SER A 52 0.35 -15.06 -14.72
C SER A 52 1.52 -15.80 -14.06
N ILE A 53 1.35 -17.08 -13.75
CA ILE A 53 2.37 -17.96 -13.17
C ILE A 53 2.95 -18.95 -14.19
N ALA A 54 2.67 -18.76 -15.48
CA ALA A 54 3.18 -19.64 -16.52
C ALA A 54 4.71 -19.62 -16.55
N TRP A 55 5.32 -20.79 -16.39
CA TRP A 55 6.78 -20.92 -16.31
C TRP A 55 7.37 -21.38 -17.65
N PRO A 56 8.42 -20.70 -18.18
CA PRO A 56 9.10 -21.11 -19.41
C PRO A 56 9.83 -22.46 -19.25
N GLY A 57 10.07 -23.20 -20.33
CA GLY A 57 10.80 -24.45 -20.24
C GLY A 57 10.95 -25.18 -21.58
N PRO A 58 11.80 -26.21 -21.65
CA PRO A 58 12.08 -26.93 -22.88
C PRO A 58 10.83 -27.59 -23.45
N LEU A 59 10.69 -27.53 -24.78
CA LEU A 59 9.56 -28.13 -25.51
C LEU A 59 9.60 -29.68 -25.49
N VAL A 60 10.75 -30.27 -25.15
CA VAL A 60 11.00 -31.72 -25.22
C VAL A 60 11.11 -32.32 -23.82
N GLN A 61 10.29 -33.33 -23.52
CA GLN A 61 10.36 -34.12 -22.29
C GLN A 61 11.41 -35.23 -22.44
N GLY A 62 12.11 -35.55 -21.34
CA GLY A 62 13.05 -36.69 -21.30
C GLY A 62 14.46 -36.41 -21.83
N LEU A 63 14.92 -35.17 -21.75
CA LEU A 63 16.32 -34.82 -22.00
C LEU A 63 17.25 -35.64 -21.08
N PRO A 64 18.35 -36.20 -21.61
CA PRO A 64 19.39 -36.82 -20.78
C PRO A 64 19.94 -35.86 -19.73
N VAL A 65 20.33 -36.37 -18.56
CA VAL A 65 20.81 -35.56 -17.43
C VAL A 65 22.05 -34.76 -17.82
N GLU A 66 22.87 -35.29 -18.73
CA GLU A 66 24.09 -34.66 -19.24
C GLU A 66 23.81 -33.33 -19.99
N LEU A 67 22.58 -33.16 -20.50
CA LEU A 67 22.12 -31.94 -21.18
C LEU A 67 21.33 -30.99 -20.26
N SER A 68 21.11 -31.40 -19.01
CA SER A 68 20.49 -30.59 -17.96
C SER A 68 21.48 -29.55 -17.42
N SER A 69 20.96 -28.49 -16.82
CA SER A 69 21.76 -27.42 -16.20
C SER A 69 22.61 -27.95 -15.04
N ASP A 70 23.89 -27.56 -15.00
CA ASP A 70 24.85 -27.89 -13.95
C ASP A 70 25.37 -26.62 -13.27
N PRO A 71 25.06 -26.41 -11.98
CA PRO A 71 25.56 -25.27 -11.22
C PRO A 71 27.10 -25.22 -11.16
N ALA A 72 27.80 -26.35 -11.18
CA ALA A 72 29.25 -26.41 -11.04
C ALA A 72 30.01 -25.98 -12.31
N LYS A 73 29.35 -26.02 -13.47
CA LYS A 73 29.88 -25.55 -14.77
C LYS A 73 29.40 -24.14 -15.12
N SER A 74 28.31 -23.71 -14.49
CA SER A 74 27.73 -22.38 -14.70
C SER A 74 28.52 -21.30 -13.95
N TYR A 75 28.43 -20.05 -14.41
CA TYR A 75 29.10 -18.91 -13.77
C TYR A 75 28.28 -17.64 -13.90
N PHE A 76 28.63 -16.61 -13.13
CA PHE A 76 28.02 -15.29 -13.22
C PHE A 76 29.07 -14.18 -13.24
N VAL A 77 28.71 -13.04 -13.85
CA VAL A 77 29.54 -11.86 -14.02
C VAL A 77 28.83 -10.66 -13.42
N ILE A 78 29.50 -9.97 -12.50
CA ILE A 78 29.00 -8.72 -11.92
C ILE A 78 29.35 -7.59 -12.88
N GLN A 79 28.35 -6.83 -13.33
CA GLN A 79 28.53 -5.72 -14.26
C GLN A 79 28.89 -4.42 -13.54
N GLY A 80 29.74 -3.62 -14.17
CA GLY A 80 30.15 -2.30 -13.68
C GLY A 80 31.38 -2.30 -12.76
N PRO A 81 31.77 -1.12 -12.25
CA PRO A 81 32.94 -0.98 -11.39
C PRO A 81 32.76 -1.70 -10.04
N ALA A 82 33.89 -2.06 -9.41
CA ALA A 82 33.88 -2.70 -8.09
C ALA A 82 33.28 -1.80 -7.00
N GLU A 83 33.43 -0.48 -7.13
CA GLU A 83 32.80 0.52 -6.25
C GLU A 83 31.48 1.00 -6.84
N GLN A 84 30.43 0.91 -6.03
CA GLN A 84 29.06 1.24 -6.43
C GLN A 84 28.44 2.23 -5.45
N HIS A 85 27.43 2.98 -5.90
CA HIS A 85 26.78 4.00 -5.09
C HIS A 85 25.45 3.49 -4.50
N ILE A 86 25.21 3.82 -3.22
CA ILE A 86 23.91 3.57 -2.57
C ILE A 86 22.80 4.28 -3.35
N GLY A 87 21.67 3.59 -3.51
CA GLY A 87 20.53 4.05 -4.32
C GLY A 87 20.60 3.64 -5.79
N GLY A 88 21.72 3.07 -6.25
CA GLY A 88 21.87 2.45 -7.55
C GLY A 88 21.33 1.01 -7.61
N GLN A 89 21.58 0.34 -8.74
CA GLN A 89 21.30 -1.07 -8.95
C GLN A 89 22.56 -1.80 -9.40
N LEU A 90 22.84 -2.94 -8.79
CA LEU A 90 23.88 -3.86 -9.22
C LEU A 90 23.26 -4.87 -10.19
N VAL A 91 23.88 -5.00 -11.36
CA VAL A 91 23.44 -5.94 -12.41
C VAL A 91 24.41 -7.11 -12.45
N VAL A 92 23.88 -8.33 -12.46
CA VAL A 92 24.67 -9.56 -12.50
C VAL A 92 24.14 -10.46 -13.62
N ASP A 93 25.00 -10.80 -14.57
CA ASP A 93 24.65 -11.70 -15.67
C ASP A 93 25.05 -13.14 -15.31
N VAL A 94 24.14 -14.08 -15.52
CA VAL A 94 24.31 -15.50 -15.17
C VAL A 94 24.29 -16.31 -16.45
N HIS A 95 25.32 -17.12 -16.64
CA HIS A 95 25.50 -17.98 -17.81
C HIS A 95 25.38 -19.44 -17.38
N VAL A 96 24.29 -20.09 -17.77
CA VAL A 96 24.01 -21.47 -17.40
C VAL A 96 24.55 -22.45 -18.43
N GLN A 97 25.31 -23.43 -17.95
CA GLN A 97 25.90 -24.51 -18.75
C GLN A 97 25.36 -25.87 -18.32
N ASN A 98 25.43 -26.84 -19.23
CA ASN A 98 25.11 -28.22 -18.91
C ASN A 98 26.30 -28.98 -18.30
N PHE A 99 26.11 -30.25 -17.93
CA PHE A 99 27.18 -31.10 -17.36
C PHE A 99 28.37 -31.29 -18.31
N LEU A 100 28.19 -31.11 -19.62
CA LEU A 100 29.26 -31.14 -20.62
C LEU A 100 30.02 -29.81 -20.75
N GLY A 101 29.63 -28.76 -20.00
CA GLY A 101 30.21 -27.43 -20.06
C GLY A 101 29.78 -26.61 -21.29
N LEU A 102 28.72 -27.04 -21.98
CA LEU A 102 28.18 -26.32 -23.13
C LEU A 102 27.10 -25.33 -22.67
N PRO A 103 27.03 -24.12 -23.25
CA PRO A 103 25.95 -23.18 -22.98
C PRO A 103 24.60 -23.80 -23.27
N LYS A 104 23.63 -23.55 -22.39
CA LYS A 104 22.24 -23.89 -22.68
C LYS A 104 21.72 -23.07 -23.85
N LYS A 105 20.64 -23.56 -24.47
CA LYS A 105 19.94 -22.92 -25.60
C LYS A 105 18.50 -22.54 -25.26
N HIS A 106 18.10 -22.77 -24.03
CA HIS A 106 16.76 -22.48 -23.52
C HIS A 106 16.85 -22.15 -22.05
N GLY A 107 15.96 -21.28 -21.59
CA GLY A 107 15.78 -20.94 -20.17
C GLY A 107 14.82 -21.88 -19.44
N GLY A 108 14.22 -21.35 -18.37
CA GLY A 108 13.26 -22.06 -17.51
C GLY A 108 13.86 -22.64 -16.22
N ASP A 109 15.14 -22.40 -15.93
CA ASP A 109 15.74 -22.77 -14.66
C ASP A 109 15.14 -21.94 -13.52
N PHE A 110 14.95 -22.56 -12.36
CA PHE A 110 14.54 -21.86 -11.16
C PHE A 110 15.77 -21.41 -10.37
N LEU A 111 16.13 -20.14 -10.54
CA LEU A 111 17.21 -19.48 -9.82
C LEU A 111 16.64 -18.56 -8.74
N ILE A 112 17.32 -18.51 -7.60
CA ILE A 112 17.12 -17.49 -6.56
C ILE A 112 18.44 -16.78 -6.32
N ALA A 113 18.39 -15.52 -5.92
CA ALA A 113 19.59 -14.72 -5.75
C ALA A 113 19.48 -13.79 -4.55
N ARG A 114 20.57 -13.62 -3.81
CA ARG A 114 20.67 -12.69 -2.69
C ARG A 114 22.00 -11.92 -2.71
N LEU A 115 21.93 -10.66 -2.31
CA LEU A 115 23.08 -9.82 -2.02
C LEU A 115 23.11 -9.60 -0.52
N HIS A 116 24.21 -9.91 0.16
CA HIS A 116 24.26 -9.84 1.62
C HIS A 116 25.63 -9.42 2.16
N SER A 117 25.63 -8.92 3.39
CA SER A 117 26.83 -8.53 4.12
C SER A 117 26.78 -9.20 5.50
N PRO A 118 27.46 -10.35 5.68
CA PRO A 118 27.41 -11.12 6.92
C PRO A 118 27.79 -10.30 8.15
N GLU A 119 28.83 -9.46 8.03
CA GLU A 119 29.33 -8.61 9.13
C GLU A 119 28.30 -7.57 9.60
N LEU A 120 27.49 -7.06 8.68
CA LEU A 120 26.46 -6.06 8.97
C LEU A 120 25.09 -6.68 9.28
N GLY A 121 24.93 -7.99 9.08
CA GLY A 121 23.63 -8.67 9.13
C GLY A 121 22.63 -8.14 8.10
N ALA A 122 23.11 -7.47 7.04
CA ALA A 122 22.28 -6.83 6.02
C ALA A 122 22.14 -7.71 4.77
N GLY A 123 21.00 -7.65 4.09
CA GLY A 123 20.76 -8.41 2.88
C GLY A 123 19.55 -7.93 2.08
N VAL A 124 19.52 -8.29 0.79
CA VAL A 124 18.42 -8.02 -0.14
C VAL A 124 18.31 -9.14 -1.18
N SER A 125 17.09 -9.41 -1.64
CA SER A 125 16.85 -10.35 -2.73
C SER A 125 17.22 -9.74 -4.10
N GLY A 126 17.54 -10.61 -5.05
CA GLY A 126 17.75 -10.23 -6.44
C GLY A 126 16.54 -10.56 -7.31
N LYS A 127 16.14 -9.64 -8.19
CA LYS A 127 15.15 -9.91 -9.23
C LYS A 127 15.83 -10.61 -10.41
N VAL A 128 15.49 -11.88 -10.66
CA VAL A 128 16.02 -12.69 -11.76
C VAL A 128 15.18 -12.50 -13.02
N TYR A 129 15.81 -12.30 -14.18
CA TYR A 129 15.18 -12.22 -15.49
C TYR A 129 15.73 -13.31 -16.40
N ASP A 130 14.86 -14.12 -16.98
CA ASP A 130 15.21 -15.19 -17.92
C ASP A 130 15.17 -14.68 -19.37
N HIS A 131 16.30 -14.77 -20.08
CA HIS A 131 16.41 -14.38 -21.50
C HIS A 131 15.97 -15.48 -22.47
N GLN A 132 15.56 -16.64 -21.94
CA GLN A 132 15.06 -17.82 -22.66
C GLN A 132 16.08 -18.50 -23.57
N ASP A 133 17.34 -18.15 -23.45
CA ASP A 133 18.46 -18.70 -24.21
C ASP A 133 19.46 -19.46 -23.33
N GLY A 134 19.21 -19.56 -22.02
CA GLY A 134 20.14 -20.13 -21.03
C GLY A 134 20.96 -19.08 -20.27
N ASN A 135 20.79 -17.79 -20.61
CA ASN A 135 21.34 -16.67 -19.87
C ASN A 135 20.25 -16.01 -19.02
N TYR A 136 20.67 -15.43 -17.90
CA TYR A 136 19.79 -14.69 -16.99
C TYR A 136 20.46 -13.39 -16.55
N THR A 137 19.66 -12.38 -16.20
CA THR A 137 20.15 -11.17 -15.54
C THR A 137 19.50 -11.03 -14.17
N VAL A 138 20.29 -10.73 -13.14
CA VAL A 138 19.84 -10.49 -11.78
C VAL A 138 20.06 -9.03 -11.42
N LEU A 139 19.02 -8.37 -10.90
CA LEU A 139 19.09 -6.98 -10.45
C LEU A 139 18.98 -6.92 -8.93
N PHE A 140 19.98 -6.30 -8.28
CA PHE A 140 19.97 -6.03 -6.85
C PHE A 140 19.91 -4.51 -6.57
N PRO A 141 18.99 -4.03 -5.74
CA PRO A 141 19.03 -2.66 -5.27
C PRO A 141 20.15 -2.48 -4.22
N LEU A 142 20.92 -1.40 -4.33
CA LEU A 142 22.00 -1.10 -3.38
C LEU A 142 21.51 -0.24 -2.22
N LEU A 143 21.24 -0.87 -1.08
CA LEU A 143 20.54 -0.24 0.05
C LEU A 143 21.46 0.20 1.20
N TRP A 144 22.70 -0.30 1.28
CA TRP A 144 23.65 0.05 2.33
C TRP A 144 25.09 0.13 1.80
N ALA A 145 25.98 0.79 2.56
CA ALA A 145 27.41 0.83 2.29
C ALA A 145 28.13 -0.30 3.04
N GLY A 146 29.13 -0.90 2.40
CA GLY A 146 29.95 -1.95 3.00
C GLY A 146 30.34 -3.00 1.97
N VAL A 147 31.11 -3.99 2.42
CA VAL A 147 31.45 -5.16 1.59
C VAL A 147 30.20 -6.03 1.46
N VAL A 148 29.89 -6.41 0.22
CA VAL A 148 28.72 -7.22 -0.13
C VAL A 148 29.14 -8.48 -0.87
N GLN A 149 28.38 -9.55 -0.68
CA GLN A 149 28.56 -10.85 -1.32
C GLN A 149 27.31 -11.19 -2.14
N VAL A 150 27.52 -11.48 -3.42
CA VAL A 150 26.48 -11.97 -4.33
C VAL A 150 26.44 -13.49 -4.24
N GLU A 151 25.24 -14.04 -4.03
CA GLU A 151 24.99 -15.47 -4.06
C GLU A 151 23.82 -15.76 -5.00
N ILE A 152 24.05 -16.66 -5.95
CA ILE A 152 23.05 -17.16 -6.89
C ILE A 152 22.93 -18.67 -6.67
N THR A 153 21.73 -19.13 -6.38
CA THR A 153 21.43 -20.55 -6.14
C THR A 153 20.53 -21.06 -7.25
N MET A 154 21.02 -22.06 -7.99
CA MET A 154 20.19 -22.84 -8.90
C MET A 154 19.40 -23.87 -8.10
N VAL A 155 18.11 -23.61 -7.92
CA VAL A 155 17.22 -24.46 -7.13
C VAL A 155 16.79 -25.68 -7.94
N HIS A 156 16.37 -25.46 -9.20
CA HIS A 156 16.01 -26.53 -10.12
C HIS A 156 16.43 -26.20 -11.55
N PRO A 157 17.00 -27.16 -12.29
CA PRO A 157 17.13 -27.03 -13.73
C PRO A 157 15.75 -27.02 -14.40
N SER A 158 15.66 -26.44 -15.59
CA SER A 158 14.42 -26.36 -16.37
C SER A 158 13.77 -27.74 -16.62
N GLU A 159 14.57 -28.80 -16.76
CA GLU A 159 14.15 -30.18 -16.91
C GLU A 159 13.48 -30.72 -15.63
N ALA A 160 14.03 -30.40 -14.46
CA ALA A 160 13.43 -30.77 -13.18
C ALA A 160 12.11 -30.03 -12.97
N VAL A 161 12.01 -28.77 -13.39
CA VAL A 161 10.74 -28.01 -13.36
C VAL A 161 9.67 -28.70 -14.23
N VAL A 162 10.04 -29.22 -15.41
CA VAL A 162 9.11 -30.01 -16.24
C VAL A 162 8.64 -31.28 -15.54
N VAL A 163 9.54 -31.98 -14.82
CA VAL A 163 9.17 -33.14 -13.99
C VAL A 163 8.21 -32.74 -12.87
N LEU A 164 8.45 -31.63 -12.18
CA LEU A 164 7.57 -31.12 -11.12
C LEU A 164 6.16 -30.80 -11.65
N LYS A 165 6.07 -30.18 -12.84
CA LYS A 165 4.79 -29.95 -13.54
C LYS A 165 4.07 -31.26 -13.87
N ARG A 166 4.79 -32.25 -14.42
CA ARG A 166 4.23 -33.57 -14.73
C ARG A 166 3.72 -34.26 -13.47
N LEU A 167 4.50 -34.27 -12.39
CA LEU A 167 4.11 -34.88 -11.12
C LEU A 167 2.83 -34.24 -10.55
N GLN A 168 2.65 -32.94 -10.69
CA GLN A 168 1.41 -32.26 -10.27
C GLN A 168 0.19 -32.70 -11.11
N LYS A 169 0.39 -33.05 -12.39
CA LYS A 169 -0.67 -33.52 -13.29
C LYS A 169 -1.01 -35.00 -13.10
N GLU A 170 -0.01 -35.86 -13.04
CA GLU A 170 -0.17 -37.32 -12.93
C GLU A 170 -0.48 -37.76 -11.50
N HIS A 171 0.03 -37.02 -10.51
CA HIS A 171 -0.13 -37.29 -9.10
C HIS A 171 -0.52 -36.01 -8.34
N PRO A 172 -1.73 -35.47 -8.54
CA PRO A 172 -2.16 -34.21 -7.94
C PRO A 172 -2.26 -34.22 -6.40
N TYR A 173 -2.20 -35.38 -5.75
CA TYR A 173 -2.39 -35.48 -4.29
C TYR A 173 -1.27 -36.30 -3.66
N ARG A 174 -0.10 -35.67 -3.48
CA ARG A 174 1.13 -36.36 -3.03
C ARG A 174 1.22 -36.54 -1.51
N GLY A 175 0.34 -35.88 -0.75
CA GLY A 175 0.21 -36.05 0.69
C GLY A 175 -0.87 -37.08 1.06
N PHE A 176 -0.57 -37.93 2.05
CA PHE A 176 -1.52 -38.88 2.61
C PHE A 176 -1.96 -38.40 4.00
N PHE A 177 -3.26 -38.12 4.15
CA PHE A 177 -3.83 -37.75 5.44
C PHE A 177 -4.62 -38.91 6.01
N LYS A 178 -4.64 -39.02 7.34
CA LYS A 178 -5.44 -39.99 8.07
C LYS A 178 -6.21 -39.31 9.19
N SER A 179 -7.27 -39.97 9.62
CA SER A 179 -8.07 -39.56 10.76
C SER A 179 -8.33 -40.76 11.67
N LEU A 180 -8.20 -40.53 12.97
CA LEU A 180 -8.61 -41.48 13.99
C LEU A 180 -10.12 -41.31 14.24
N PHE A 181 -10.84 -42.41 14.20
CA PHE A 181 -12.24 -42.53 14.60
C PHE A 181 -12.29 -43.31 15.91
N ARG A 182 -13.09 -42.84 16.88
CA ARG A 182 -13.18 -43.50 18.19
C ARG A 182 -14.58 -43.39 18.76
N SER A 183 -15.12 -44.51 19.22
CA SER A 183 -16.32 -44.58 20.05
C SER A 183 -16.07 -45.60 21.18
N GLY A 184 -16.01 -45.11 22.42
CA GLY A 184 -15.58 -45.91 23.57
C GLY A 184 -14.17 -46.50 23.38
N GLU A 185 -14.05 -47.82 23.52
CA GLU A 185 -12.79 -48.55 23.34
C GLU A 185 -12.45 -48.88 21.88
N VAL A 186 -13.42 -48.79 20.97
CA VAL A 186 -13.19 -49.10 19.56
C VAL A 186 -12.59 -47.88 18.86
N SER A 187 -11.41 -48.05 18.28
CA SER A 187 -10.77 -47.04 17.44
C SER A 187 -10.33 -47.61 16.09
N GLU A 188 -10.54 -46.85 15.02
CA GLU A 188 -10.10 -47.19 13.67
C GLU A 188 -9.50 -45.95 12.99
N THR A 189 -8.48 -46.16 12.17
CA THR A 189 -7.85 -45.09 11.41
C THR A 189 -8.08 -45.31 9.92
N THR A 190 -8.62 -44.30 9.23
CA THR A 190 -8.85 -44.35 7.78
C THR A 190 -8.19 -43.19 7.06
N PHE A 191 -7.99 -43.34 5.74
CA PHE A 191 -7.42 -42.28 4.92
C PHE A 191 -8.43 -41.17 4.66
N CYS A 192 -7.92 -39.94 4.64
CA CYS A 192 -8.65 -38.74 4.31
C CYS A 192 -7.90 -37.96 3.23
N ASN A 193 -8.64 -37.24 2.37
CA ASN A 193 -8.06 -36.31 1.41
C ASN A 193 -9.13 -35.37 0.85
N LEU A 194 -8.71 -34.35 0.08
CA LEU A 194 -9.64 -33.52 -0.71
C LEU A 194 -10.40 -34.34 -1.76
N CYS A 195 -9.78 -35.42 -2.24
CA CYS A 195 -10.36 -36.32 -3.23
C CYS A 195 -9.90 -37.75 -2.96
N LEU A 196 -10.86 -38.67 -2.86
CA LEU A 196 -10.63 -40.10 -2.68
C LEU A 196 -11.37 -40.87 -3.78
N PRO A 197 -10.78 -41.96 -4.32
CA PRO A 197 -11.49 -42.88 -5.21
C PRO A 197 -12.82 -43.36 -4.63
N LEU A 198 -13.85 -43.46 -5.48
CA LEU A 198 -15.20 -43.93 -5.11
C LEU A 198 -15.33 -45.46 -5.01
N ASN A 199 -14.21 -46.15 -4.82
CA ASN A 199 -14.19 -47.61 -4.70
C ASN A 199 -14.65 -48.11 -3.32
N GLN A 200 -14.76 -47.22 -2.33
CA GLN A 200 -15.16 -47.53 -0.96
C GLN A 200 -16.12 -46.45 -0.43
N PRO A 201 -17.00 -46.78 0.54
CA PRO A 201 -17.88 -45.80 1.17
C PRO A 201 -17.08 -44.66 1.80
N LEU A 202 -17.55 -43.42 1.62
CA LEU A 202 -16.89 -42.20 2.09
C LEU A 202 -17.73 -41.49 3.15
N CYS A 203 -17.04 -40.90 4.12
CA CYS A 203 -17.56 -39.86 5.00
C CYS A 203 -17.29 -38.49 4.36
N ASN A 204 -18.33 -37.68 4.21
CA ASN A 204 -18.26 -36.34 3.64
C ASN A 204 -18.20 -35.28 4.75
N TYR A 205 -17.12 -34.51 4.80
CA TYR A 205 -16.89 -33.41 5.74
C TYR A 205 -16.67 -32.08 5.00
N THR A 206 -17.31 -31.93 3.84
CA THR A 206 -17.31 -30.66 3.10
C THR A 206 -17.83 -29.55 4.01
N ASP A 207 -17.12 -28.44 4.07
CA ASP A 207 -17.56 -27.29 4.86
C ASP A 207 -18.87 -26.73 4.32
N LEU A 208 -19.83 -26.47 5.19
CA LEU A 208 -21.17 -26.04 4.80
C LEU A 208 -21.20 -24.57 4.36
N GLU A 209 -20.30 -23.72 4.85
CA GLU A 209 -20.28 -22.29 4.54
C GLU A 209 -19.46 -22.00 3.27
N THR A 210 -18.32 -22.67 3.10
CA THR A 210 -17.42 -22.45 1.96
C THR A 210 -17.62 -23.44 0.82
N GLY A 211 -18.23 -24.60 1.09
CA GLY A 211 -18.32 -25.71 0.14
C GLY A 211 -16.97 -26.39 -0.13
N GLU A 212 -15.98 -26.21 0.74
CA GLU A 212 -14.64 -26.76 0.55
C GLU A 212 -14.59 -28.25 0.93
N PRO A 213 -14.23 -29.14 -0.01
CA PRO A 213 -14.39 -30.58 0.18
C PRO A 213 -13.33 -31.18 1.11
N TRP A 214 -13.77 -32.13 1.93
CA TRP A 214 -12.89 -33.01 2.69
C TRP A 214 -13.55 -34.36 2.90
N TYR A 215 -12.90 -35.45 2.50
CA TYR A 215 -13.46 -36.79 2.56
C TYR A 215 -12.55 -37.72 3.34
N CYS A 216 -13.13 -38.72 4.00
CA CYS A 216 -12.41 -39.86 4.55
C CYS A 216 -13.08 -41.16 4.12
N TYR A 217 -12.34 -42.26 3.98
CA TYR A 217 -12.97 -43.57 3.90
C TYR A 217 -13.75 -43.87 5.18
N LYS A 218 -14.95 -44.43 5.04
CA LYS A 218 -15.77 -44.81 6.18
C LYS A 218 -15.11 -45.95 6.95
N PRO A 219 -14.93 -45.85 8.28
CA PRO A 219 -14.47 -46.97 9.10
C PRO A 219 -15.40 -48.18 8.97
N LYS A 220 -14.87 -49.39 9.20
CA LYS A 220 -15.68 -50.60 9.07
C LYS A 220 -16.69 -50.72 10.20
N ARG A 221 -16.30 -50.39 11.43
CA ARG A 221 -17.14 -50.57 12.65
C ARG A 221 -17.64 -49.27 13.27
N LEU A 222 -17.20 -48.11 12.78
CA LEU A 222 -17.52 -46.81 13.36
C LEU A 222 -18.28 -45.90 12.39
N GLY A 223 -19.11 -45.01 12.96
CA GLY A 223 -19.80 -43.96 12.22
C GLY A 223 -18.86 -42.84 11.77
N CYS A 224 -19.33 -42.00 10.84
CA CYS A 224 -18.56 -40.83 10.39
C CYS A 224 -18.50 -39.72 11.46
N ASP A 225 -19.48 -39.68 12.35
CA ASP A 225 -19.59 -38.76 13.47
C ASP A 225 -18.54 -38.99 14.56
N THR A 226 -17.90 -40.17 14.59
CA THR A 226 -16.92 -40.53 15.62
C THR A 226 -15.50 -40.06 15.28
N ARG A 227 -15.34 -39.10 14.38
CA ARG A 227 -14.05 -38.58 13.91
C ARG A 227 -13.37 -37.73 14.99
N VAL A 228 -12.13 -38.05 15.36
CA VAL A 228 -11.42 -37.39 16.47
C VAL A 228 -10.31 -36.48 15.98
N THR A 229 -9.41 -36.97 15.13
CA THR A 229 -8.16 -36.27 14.78
C THR A 229 -7.97 -36.09 13.28
N HIS A 230 -7.03 -35.25 12.88
CA HIS A 230 -6.45 -35.14 11.55
C HIS A 230 -4.93 -35.16 11.69
N TYR A 231 -4.24 -36.00 10.93
CA TYR A 231 -2.77 -35.99 10.90
C TYR A 231 -2.19 -36.42 9.55
N ASN A 232 -1.00 -35.89 9.26
CA ASN A 232 -0.22 -36.18 8.07
C ASN A 232 0.71 -37.39 8.29
N MET A 233 0.79 -38.30 7.33
CA MET A 233 1.70 -39.47 7.36
C MET A 233 3.04 -39.24 6.64
N GLY A 234 3.27 -38.08 6.03
CA GLY A 234 4.47 -37.85 5.21
C GLY A 234 4.48 -38.67 3.91
N MET A 235 5.60 -38.63 3.17
CA MET A 235 5.83 -39.47 1.99
C MET A 235 6.47 -40.81 2.39
N LYS A 236 6.15 -41.89 1.65
CA LYS A 236 6.54 -43.29 1.98
C LYS A 236 8.00 -43.42 2.43
N GLN A 237 8.19 -43.67 3.73
CA GLN A 237 9.14 -44.65 4.27
C GLN A 237 8.73 -44.99 5.72
N LYS A 238 8.29 -46.24 5.94
CA LYS A 238 8.14 -46.80 7.29
C LYS A 238 9.55 -47.05 7.83
N LEU A 239 10.04 -46.20 8.73
CA LEU A 239 11.34 -46.36 9.39
C LEU A 239 11.23 -46.73 10.87
N ILE A 240 10.02 -46.76 11.45
CA ILE A 240 9.81 -47.10 12.86
C ILE A 240 8.62 -48.06 13.04
N THR A 241 8.76 -48.92 14.04
CA THR A 241 7.81 -49.96 14.46
C THR A 241 6.65 -49.37 15.29
N GLU A 242 5.53 -50.11 15.41
CA GLU A 242 4.36 -49.74 16.24
C GLU A 242 4.72 -49.53 17.73
N TYR A 243 5.84 -50.10 18.19
CA TYR A 243 6.38 -49.91 19.54
C TYR A 243 7.17 -48.61 19.67
N GLU A 244 7.91 -48.21 18.64
CA GLU A 244 8.74 -46.99 18.64
C GLU A 244 7.91 -45.70 18.50
N GLU A 245 6.72 -45.76 17.89
CA GLU A 245 5.75 -44.65 17.86
C GLU A 245 5.36 -44.14 19.26
N GLN A 246 5.45 -45.01 20.28
CA GLN A 246 5.08 -44.68 21.66
C GLN A 246 6.08 -43.72 22.34
N PHE A 247 7.33 -43.60 21.84
CA PHE A 247 8.34 -42.67 22.38
C PHE A 247 8.15 -41.22 21.91
N PHE A 248 7.29 -40.98 20.91
CA PHE A 248 7.08 -39.64 20.32
C PHE A 248 5.79 -38.95 20.81
N HIS A 249 5.22 -39.40 21.92
CA HIS A 249 4.07 -38.78 22.61
C HIS A 249 4.41 -37.45 23.32
N SER A 250 5.24 -36.59 22.71
CA SER A 250 5.19 -35.16 23.04
C SER A 250 4.27 -34.49 22.02
N SER A 251 3.07 -34.14 22.44
CA SER A 251 2.28 -33.16 21.71
C SER A 251 3.13 -31.89 21.65
N LYS A 252 3.76 -31.58 20.51
CA LYS A 252 4.26 -30.22 20.32
C LYS A 252 3.04 -29.32 20.47
N ASN A 253 2.96 -28.59 21.59
CA ASN A 253 1.82 -27.75 21.90
C ASN A 253 1.62 -26.80 20.72
N LYS A 254 0.44 -26.88 20.09
CA LYS A 254 -0.02 -25.82 19.19
C LYS A 254 0.07 -24.54 20.01
N GLY A 255 0.55 -23.47 19.39
CA GLY A 255 0.76 -22.18 20.08
C GLY A 255 -0.44 -21.80 20.92
N PRO A 256 -0.27 -21.01 21.98
CA PRO A 256 -1.34 -20.73 22.92
C PRO A 256 -2.57 -20.22 22.16
N PHE A 257 -3.71 -20.90 22.31
CA PHE A 257 -4.98 -20.49 21.69
C PHE A 257 -5.36 -19.05 22.06
N LEU A 258 -4.89 -18.62 23.24
CA LEU A 258 -5.00 -17.28 23.76
C LEU A 258 -3.71 -16.94 24.52
N ALA A 259 -3.14 -15.76 24.25
CA ALA A 259 -2.08 -15.17 25.07
C ALA A 259 -2.43 -13.71 25.36
N VAL A 260 -2.09 -13.25 26.58
CA VAL A 260 -2.40 -11.90 27.06
C VAL A 260 -1.12 -11.24 27.50
N ASP A 261 -0.84 -10.05 26.96
CA ASP A 261 0.15 -9.12 27.49
C ASP A 261 -0.60 -7.95 28.13
N SER A 262 -0.81 -8.04 29.44
CA SER A 262 -1.54 -7.03 30.21
C SER A 262 -0.81 -5.69 30.29
N LYS A 263 0.53 -5.68 30.16
CA LYS A 263 1.34 -4.47 30.21
C LYS A 263 1.16 -3.61 28.96
N ASN A 264 1.06 -4.26 27.80
CA ASN A 264 0.86 -3.58 26.52
C ASN A 264 -0.59 -3.63 26.03
N ASN A 265 -1.50 -4.20 26.83
CA ASN A 265 -2.92 -4.41 26.48
C ASN A 265 -3.10 -5.16 25.15
N ILE A 266 -2.32 -6.22 24.93
CA ILE A 266 -2.38 -7.04 23.71
C ILE A 266 -3.02 -8.37 24.03
N LEU A 267 -4.04 -8.72 23.25
CA LEU A 267 -4.66 -10.04 23.24
C LEU A 267 -4.30 -10.75 21.93
N LEU A 268 -3.56 -11.84 22.01
CA LEU A 268 -3.27 -12.70 20.87
C LEU A 268 -4.19 -13.91 20.90
N SER A 269 -4.96 -14.11 19.84
CA SER A 269 -5.79 -15.30 19.65
C SER A 269 -5.29 -16.08 18.44
N TYR A 270 -4.94 -17.35 18.64
CA TYR A 270 -4.50 -18.25 17.57
C TYR A 270 -5.62 -19.21 17.16
N ARG A 271 -5.78 -19.40 15.85
CA ARG A 271 -6.68 -20.40 15.25
C ARG A 271 -5.92 -21.18 14.18
N SER A 272 -6.01 -22.50 14.23
CA SER A 272 -5.44 -23.34 13.18
C SER A 272 -6.39 -23.40 11.99
N HIS A 273 -5.87 -23.23 10.78
CA HIS A 273 -6.69 -23.28 9.57
C HIS A 273 -7.17 -24.72 9.28
N GLY A 274 -8.28 -24.85 8.55
CA GLY A 274 -8.84 -26.13 8.15
C GLY A 274 -7.93 -26.93 7.21
N PRO A 275 -8.23 -28.21 6.95
CA PRO A 275 -7.44 -29.07 6.08
C PRO A 275 -7.24 -28.47 4.66
N PRO A 276 -6.12 -28.80 3.98
CA PRO A 276 -5.06 -29.74 4.39
C PRO A 276 -4.05 -29.13 5.38
N LEU A 277 -3.66 -29.91 6.40
CA LEU A 277 -2.57 -29.57 7.34
C LEU A 277 -1.46 -30.61 7.24
N ASN A 278 -0.24 -30.16 6.95
CA ASN A 278 0.91 -31.02 6.64
C ASN A 278 1.88 -31.21 7.84
N PHE A 279 1.42 -30.98 9.08
CA PHE A 279 2.20 -31.09 10.32
C PHE A 279 1.53 -32.04 11.34
N ASN A 280 1.94 -31.99 12.62
CA ASN A 280 1.50 -32.86 13.72
C ASN A 280 -0.03 -33.07 13.81
N THR A 281 -0.42 -34.11 14.53
CA THR A 281 -1.82 -34.44 14.81
C THR A 281 -2.60 -33.28 15.44
N VAL A 282 -3.76 -33.00 14.86
CA VAL A 282 -4.68 -31.93 15.26
C VAL A 282 -6.04 -32.53 15.57
N PHE A 283 -6.61 -32.24 16.74
CA PHE A 283 -8.02 -32.56 17.01
C PHE A 283 -8.94 -31.83 16.04
N THR A 284 -9.95 -32.54 15.55
CA THR A 284 -10.90 -32.00 14.58
C THR A 284 -11.73 -30.85 15.15
N SER A 285 -11.94 -30.83 16.48
CA SER A 285 -12.54 -29.73 17.23
C SER A 285 -11.77 -28.41 17.12
N ASP A 286 -10.47 -28.46 16.80
CA ASP A 286 -9.59 -27.28 16.72
C ASP A 286 -9.43 -26.74 15.30
N LEU A 287 -9.94 -27.48 14.30
CA LEU A 287 -9.88 -27.08 12.90
C LEU A 287 -10.90 -25.98 12.62
N ARG A 288 -10.47 -24.89 11.99
CA ARG A 288 -11.34 -23.76 11.63
C ARG A 288 -11.02 -23.28 10.22
N TYR A 289 -12.04 -23.08 9.39
CA TYR A 289 -11.84 -22.46 8.08
C TYR A 289 -11.60 -20.96 8.24
N VAL A 290 -10.55 -20.45 7.58
CA VAL A 290 -10.11 -19.05 7.73
C VAL A 290 -11.24 -18.07 7.41
N SER A 291 -11.99 -18.32 6.34
CA SER A 291 -13.15 -17.52 5.95
C SER A 291 -14.21 -17.44 7.05
N ASN A 292 -14.52 -18.56 7.70
CA ASN A 292 -15.59 -18.66 8.69
C ASN A 292 -15.16 -17.92 9.98
N GLU A 293 -13.87 -17.98 10.34
CA GLU A 293 -13.35 -17.19 11.45
C GLU A 293 -13.33 -15.69 11.14
N LEU A 294 -12.94 -15.28 9.93
CA LEU A 294 -12.99 -13.88 9.50
C LEU A 294 -14.41 -13.31 9.54
N ASP A 295 -15.43 -14.13 9.25
CA ASP A 295 -16.84 -13.72 9.33
C ASP A 295 -17.34 -13.52 10.76
N ARG A 296 -16.67 -14.11 11.75
CA ARG A 296 -16.98 -13.98 13.19
C ARG A 296 -16.22 -12.87 13.88
N ILE A 297 -15.21 -12.28 13.22
CA ILE A 297 -14.47 -11.14 13.76
C ILE A 297 -15.32 -9.88 13.55
N GLU A 298 -15.62 -9.18 14.65
CA GLU A 298 -16.31 -7.89 14.62
C GLU A 298 -15.52 -6.89 13.77
N GLY A 299 -14.23 -6.72 14.08
CA GLY A 299 -13.32 -5.78 13.42
C GLY A 299 -13.15 -4.49 14.24
N GLY A 300 -12.42 -3.52 13.69
CA GLY A 300 -12.25 -2.19 14.28
C GLY A 300 -10.80 -1.69 14.32
N PRO A 301 -10.57 -0.43 14.75
CA PRO A 301 -9.27 0.25 14.66
C PRO A 301 -8.17 -0.38 15.52
N ASN A 302 -8.54 -1.19 16.51
CA ASN A 302 -7.60 -1.87 17.41
C ASN A 302 -7.47 -3.37 17.10
N ILE A 303 -8.05 -3.83 16.00
CA ILE A 303 -8.03 -5.24 15.58
C ILE A 303 -7.05 -5.42 14.42
N VAL A 304 -6.14 -6.37 14.60
CA VAL A 304 -5.16 -6.76 13.60
C VAL A 304 -5.37 -8.23 13.27
N VAL A 305 -5.59 -8.51 11.99
CA VAL A 305 -5.83 -9.86 11.49
C VAL A 305 -4.67 -10.29 10.61
N LEU A 306 -3.90 -11.28 11.05
CA LEU A 306 -2.82 -11.88 10.27
C LEU A 306 -3.31 -13.20 9.65
N VAL A 307 -3.37 -13.25 8.33
CA VAL A 307 -3.71 -14.47 7.58
C VAL A 307 -2.45 -15.09 7.01
N SER A 308 -2.22 -16.37 7.32
CA SER A 308 -1.09 -17.15 6.82
C SER A 308 -1.60 -18.48 6.24
N VAL A 309 -1.42 -18.67 4.93
CA VAL A 309 -1.85 -19.87 4.18
C VAL A 309 -0.84 -20.13 3.07
N GLY A 310 -0.37 -21.36 2.89
CA GLY A 310 0.54 -21.66 1.78
C GLY A 310 1.23 -23.01 1.84
N PRO A 311 2.20 -23.24 2.74
CA PRO A 311 3.13 -24.36 2.64
C PRO A 311 2.47 -25.75 2.62
N HIS A 312 1.29 -25.88 3.23
CA HIS A 312 0.50 -27.12 3.26
C HIS A 312 -0.16 -27.45 1.91
N PHE A 313 -0.25 -26.49 0.99
CA PHE A 313 -0.85 -26.62 -0.33
C PHE A 313 0.19 -26.98 -1.41
N ASN A 314 1.49 -26.99 -1.12
CA ASN A 314 2.55 -27.29 -2.11
C ASN A 314 2.42 -28.70 -2.73
N SER A 315 1.80 -29.62 -2.01
CA SER A 315 1.57 -31.00 -2.47
C SER A 315 0.33 -31.15 -3.37
N PHE A 316 -0.39 -30.06 -3.64
CA PHE A 316 -1.63 -30.00 -4.41
C PHE A 316 -1.50 -29.13 -5.67
N PRO A 317 -2.39 -29.30 -6.67
CA PRO A 317 -2.58 -28.36 -7.76
C PRO A 317 -2.80 -26.93 -7.25
N VAL A 318 -2.25 -25.95 -7.96
CA VAL A 318 -2.35 -24.53 -7.57
C VAL A 318 -3.80 -24.03 -7.59
N GLU A 319 -4.66 -24.66 -8.38
CA GLU A 319 -6.11 -24.41 -8.46
C GLU A 319 -6.79 -24.63 -7.10
N VAL A 320 -6.35 -25.61 -6.31
CA VAL A 320 -6.83 -25.83 -4.95
C VAL A 320 -6.52 -24.63 -4.06
N PHE A 321 -5.33 -24.07 -4.23
CA PHE A 321 -4.88 -22.88 -3.51
C PHE A 321 -5.60 -21.61 -3.99
N ILE A 322 -5.83 -21.45 -5.30
CA ILE A 322 -6.62 -20.35 -5.87
C ILE A 322 -8.04 -20.35 -5.28
N ARG A 323 -8.72 -21.50 -5.27
CA ARG A 323 -10.06 -21.65 -4.68
C ARG A 323 -10.06 -21.25 -3.20
N ARG A 324 -9.09 -21.77 -2.43
CA ARG A 324 -8.91 -21.44 -1.01
C ARG A 324 -8.79 -19.94 -0.79
N LEU A 325 -7.90 -19.28 -1.53
CA LEU A 325 -7.68 -17.86 -1.37
C LEU A 325 -8.87 -17.03 -1.83
N ARG A 326 -9.66 -17.48 -2.80
CA ARG A 326 -10.88 -16.79 -3.24
C ARG A 326 -11.91 -16.68 -2.11
N HIS A 327 -12.13 -17.76 -1.36
CA HIS A 327 -13.01 -17.75 -0.19
C HIS A 327 -12.48 -16.79 0.90
N ILE A 328 -11.18 -16.81 1.16
CA ILE A 328 -10.53 -15.90 2.11
C ILE A 328 -10.66 -14.43 1.64
N ARG A 329 -10.38 -14.13 0.37
CA ARG A 329 -10.53 -12.80 -0.24
C ARG A 329 -11.93 -12.25 -0.03
N ARG A 330 -12.96 -13.07 -0.27
CA ARG A 330 -14.37 -12.69 -0.05
C ARG A 330 -14.64 -12.37 1.43
N ALA A 331 -14.16 -13.19 2.35
CA ALA A 331 -14.33 -12.95 3.79
C ALA A 331 -13.59 -11.69 4.26
N VAL A 332 -12.37 -11.45 3.77
CA VAL A 332 -11.61 -10.22 4.03
C VAL A 332 -12.34 -8.99 3.48
N ALA A 333 -12.88 -9.07 2.25
CA ALA A 333 -13.65 -7.98 1.67
C ALA A 333 -14.92 -7.69 2.50
N ARG A 334 -15.62 -8.71 2.99
CA ARG A 334 -16.75 -8.52 3.91
C ARG A 334 -16.32 -7.85 5.22
N LEU A 335 -15.21 -8.30 5.82
CA LEU A 335 -14.66 -7.71 7.04
C LEU A 335 -14.30 -6.23 6.85
N LEU A 336 -13.61 -5.88 5.77
CA LEU A 336 -13.22 -4.51 5.49
C LEU A 336 -14.40 -3.62 5.08
N ASN A 337 -15.45 -4.20 4.49
CA ASN A 337 -16.68 -3.46 4.19
C ASN A 337 -17.49 -3.16 5.45
N ARG A 338 -17.50 -4.05 6.46
CA ARG A 338 -18.15 -3.77 7.75
C ARG A 338 -17.31 -2.85 8.63
N GLU A 339 -15.99 -3.09 8.70
CA GLU A 339 -15.06 -2.40 9.59
C GLU A 339 -13.79 -1.98 8.83
N PRO A 340 -13.83 -0.86 8.08
CA PRO A 340 -12.73 -0.41 7.23
C PRO A 340 -11.44 -0.07 7.98
N ALA A 341 -11.55 0.20 9.29
CA ALA A 341 -10.43 0.51 10.17
C ALA A 341 -9.64 -0.73 10.63
N THR A 342 -10.13 -1.94 10.36
CA THR A 342 -9.44 -3.20 10.70
C THR A 342 -8.15 -3.33 9.89
N LEU A 343 -7.02 -3.58 10.55
CA LEU A 343 -5.77 -3.86 9.86
C LEU A 343 -5.72 -5.35 9.48
N VAL A 344 -5.72 -5.64 8.18
CA VAL A 344 -5.59 -7.02 7.67
C VAL A 344 -4.24 -7.19 6.97
N MET A 345 -3.47 -8.17 7.43
CA MET A 345 -2.17 -8.55 6.87
C MET A 345 -2.23 -9.95 6.28
N ILE A 346 -1.74 -10.10 5.05
CA ILE A 346 -1.58 -11.40 4.39
C ILE A 346 -0.09 -11.74 4.33
N ARG A 347 0.29 -12.83 4.98
CA ARG A 347 1.68 -13.29 5.06
C ARG A 347 2.04 -14.19 3.88
N THR A 348 3.19 -13.94 3.26
CA THR A 348 3.77 -14.83 2.23
C THR A 348 4.53 -16.02 2.85
N ILE A 349 4.82 -17.03 2.02
CA ILE A 349 5.48 -18.28 2.43
C ILE A 349 6.97 -18.05 2.73
N ASN A 350 7.50 -18.71 3.77
CA ASN A 350 8.94 -18.72 4.07
C ASN A 350 9.71 -19.58 3.06
N MET A 351 10.97 -19.24 2.77
CA MET A 351 11.92 -20.14 2.09
C MET A 351 12.13 -21.43 2.89
N ARG A 352 12.58 -22.50 2.23
CA ARG A 352 12.85 -23.80 2.86
C ARG A 352 14.25 -24.29 2.56
N LYS A 353 14.78 -25.14 3.45
CA LYS A 353 15.94 -25.97 3.16
C LYS A 353 15.68 -26.93 1.99
N LEU A 354 16.59 -26.93 1.02
CA LEU A 354 16.59 -27.86 -0.10
C LEU A 354 17.08 -29.25 0.34
N SER A 355 16.15 -30.22 0.40
CA SER A 355 16.45 -31.64 0.58
C SER A 355 15.78 -32.43 -0.56
N PRO A 356 16.28 -33.62 -0.94
CA PRO A 356 15.71 -34.40 -2.04
C PRO A 356 14.19 -34.63 -1.92
N GLU A 357 13.70 -34.92 -0.72
CA GLU A 357 12.27 -35.12 -0.45
C GLU A 357 11.44 -33.83 -0.61
N ASN A 358 11.96 -32.72 -0.09
CA ASN A 358 11.30 -31.42 -0.19
C ASN A 358 11.32 -30.89 -1.62
N SER A 359 12.42 -31.10 -2.35
CA SER A 359 12.59 -30.73 -3.75
C SER A 359 11.55 -31.36 -4.67
N LEU A 360 11.06 -32.56 -4.33
CA LEU A 360 10.01 -33.22 -5.11
C LEU A 360 8.60 -32.82 -4.66
N SER A 361 8.34 -32.79 -3.36
CA SER A 361 6.96 -32.71 -2.83
C SER A 361 6.51 -31.34 -2.36
N ASN A 362 7.43 -30.52 -1.89
CA ASN A 362 7.14 -29.25 -1.23
C ASN A 362 8.10 -28.14 -1.66
N SER A 363 8.61 -28.21 -2.88
CA SER A 363 9.64 -27.31 -3.39
C SER A 363 9.22 -25.84 -3.35
N ASP A 364 10.21 -24.97 -3.14
CA ASP A 364 10.02 -23.52 -3.24
C ASP A 364 9.64 -23.05 -4.64
N TRP A 365 9.78 -23.89 -5.67
CA TRP A 365 9.18 -23.63 -6.99
C TRP A 365 7.65 -23.60 -6.93
N PHE A 366 7.01 -24.43 -6.08
CA PHE A 366 5.57 -24.32 -5.83
C PHE A 366 5.24 -23.11 -4.96
N SER A 367 6.06 -22.84 -3.93
CA SER A 367 5.87 -21.70 -3.02
C SER A 367 5.92 -20.36 -3.76
N VAL A 368 6.83 -20.17 -4.74
CA VAL A 368 6.93 -18.91 -5.49
C VAL A 368 5.69 -18.67 -6.36
N GLN A 369 5.14 -19.73 -6.98
CA GLN A 369 3.88 -19.65 -7.73
C GLN A 369 2.71 -19.30 -6.82
N GLN A 370 2.62 -19.92 -5.65
CA GLN A 370 1.58 -19.60 -4.66
C GLN A 370 1.70 -18.16 -4.16
N ASN A 371 2.91 -17.67 -3.88
CA ASN A 371 3.12 -16.28 -3.48
C ASN A 371 2.69 -15.29 -4.59
N ALA A 372 2.95 -15.61 -5.86
CA ALA A 372 2.48 -14.81 -7.00
C ALA A 372 0.94 -14.77 -7.08
N VAL A 373 0.28 -15.93 -6.98
CA VAL A 373 -1.19 -16.03 -6.91
C VAL A 373 -1.74 -15.26 -5.72
N LEU A 374 -1.12 -15.37 -4.54
CA LEU A 374 -1.55 -14.68 -3.32
C LEU A 374 -1.52 -13.16 -3.50
N ARG A 375 -0.44 -12.60 -4.03
CA ARG A 375 -0.35 -11.15 -4.28
C ARG A 375 -1.42 -10.68 -5.25
N ALA A 376 -1.61 -11.40 -6.36
CA ALA A 376 -2.65 -11.07 -7.34
C ALA A 376 -4.06 -11.18 -6.73
N MET A 377 -4.31 -12.21 -5.93
CA MET A 377 -5.60 -12.47 -5.29
C MET A 377 -5.99 -11.40 -4.28
N PHE A 378 -5.05 -10.69 -3.67
CA PHE A 378 -5.37 -9.60 -2.73
C PHE A 378 -5.13 -8.20 -3.31
N GLN A 379 -4.73 -8.11 -4.58
CA GLN A 379 -4.59 -6.85 -5.27
C GLN A 379 -5.92 -6.08 -5.31
N GLY A 380 -5.87 -4.81 -4.95
CA GLY A 380 -7.03 -3.91 -4.92
C GLY A 380 -7.86 -3.94 -3.64
N LEU A 381 -7.57 -4.81 -2.67
CA LEU A 381 -8.12 -4.74 -1.32
C LEU A 381 -7.22 -3.92 -0.39
N ASN A 382 -7.80 -3.27 0.62
CA ASN A 382 -7.05 -2.54 1.66
C ASN A 382 -6.43 -3.51 2.66
N VAL A 383 -5.50 -4.35 2.18
CA VAL A 383 -4.70 -5.27 2.99
C VAL A 383 -3.22 -4.97 2.83
N GLN A 384 -2.43 -5.34 3.82
CA GLN A 384 -0.97 -5.28 3.73
C GLN A 384 -0.39 -6.66 3.44
N ILE A 385 0.62 -6.73 2.58
CA ILE A 385 1.36 -7.97 2.36
C ILE A 385 2.57 -7.97 3.29
N LEU A 386 2.60 -8.90 4.25
CA LEU A 386 3.78 -9.18 5.06
C LEU A 386 4.69 -10.11 4.24
N ASP A 387 5.67 -9.52 3.57
CA ASP A 387 6.49 -10.21 2.57
C ASP A 387 7.64 -11.02 3.19
N VAL A 388 7.28 -12.10 3.86
CA VAL A 388 8.23 -12.96 4.55
C VAL A 388 9.11 -13.76 3.60
N TRP A 389 8.65 -14.04 2.38
CA TRP A 389 9.47 -14.64 1.32
C TRP A 389 10.76 -13.83 1.12
N GLU A 390 10.61 -12.53 0.85
CA GLU A 390 11.71 -11.58 0.70
C GLU A 390 12.60 -11.55 1.94
N MET A 391 12.00 -11.48 3.13
CA MET A 391 12.74 -11.45 4.39
C MET A 391 13.61 -12.71 4.57
N THR A 392 13.09 -13.89 4.24
CA THR A 392 13.82 -15.17 4.39
C THR A 392 14.86 -15.38 3.31
N LEU A 393 14.62 -14.92 2.08
CA LEU A 393 15.57 -15.00 0.97
C LEU A 393 16.75 -14.04 1.16
N ALA A 394 16.46 -12.83 1.63
CA ALA A 394 17.46 -11.80 1.87
C ALA A 394 18.31 -12.06 3.13
N HIS A 395 17.80 -12.83 4.09
CA HIS A 395 18.53 -13.07 5.34
C HIS A 395 19.79 -13.90 5.10
N HIS A 396 20.86 -13.59 5.83
CA HIS A 396 22.13 -14.32 5.76
C HIS A 396 22.07 -15.73 6.40
N LEU A 397 21.01 -16.05 7.15
CA LEU A 397 20.86 -17.34 7.81
C LEU A 397 20.37 -18.40 6.81
N PRO A 398 20.63 -19.69 7.05
CA PRO A 398 20.17 -20.75 6.15
C PRO A 398 18.64 -20.74 5.99
N HIS A 399 18.16 -21.03 4.78
CA HIS A 399 16.73 -21.15 4.52
C HIS A 399 16.10 -22.26 5.37
N ASP A 400 15.05 -21.91 6.10
CA ASP A 400 14.24 -22.84 6.90
C ASP A 400 12.78 -22.40 6.87
N ILE A 401 11.88 -23.36 6.63
CA ILE A 401 10.44 -23.13 6.64
C ILE A 401 9.97 -22.71 8.05
N HIS A 402 10.71 -23.12 9.08
CA HIS A 402 10.59 -22.68 10.46
C HIS A 402 11.80 -21.79 10.81
N PRO A 403 11.77 -20.50 10.42
CA PRO A 403 12.95 -19.66 10.46
C PRO A 403 13.41 -19.37 11.91
N PRO A 404 14.69 -19.07 12.11
CA PRO A 404 15.26 -18.80 13.43
C PRO A 404 14.69 -17.52 14.08
N PRO A 405 14.87 -17.35 15.40
CA PRO A 405 14.28 -16.24 16.16
C PRO A 405 14.55 -14.84 15.59
N ALA A 406 15.73 -14.57 15.03
CA ALA A 406 16.06 -13.26 14.45
C ALA A 406 15.13 -12.87 13.28
N ILE A 407 14.77 -13.83 12.42
CA ILE A 407 13.84 -13.57 11.31
C ILE A 407 12.43 -13.39 11.88
N ILE A 408 12.04 -14.19 12.88
CA ILE A 408 10.75 -14.04 13.56
C ILE A 408 10.63 -12.65 14.21
N GLU A 409 11.68 -12.18 14.88
CA GLU A 409 11.75 -10.84 15.48
C GLU A 409 11.53 -9.77 14.42
N ASN A 410 12.22 -9.84 13.28
CA ASN A 410 12.01 -8.92 12.15
C ASN A 410 10.55 -8.95 11.63
N MET A 411 9.93 -10.13 11.54
CA MET A 411 8.52 -10.25 11.13
C MET A 411 7.59 -9.57 12.14
N ILE A 412 7.82 -9.79 13.44
CA ILE A 412 7.03 -9.19 14.51
C ILE A 412 7.23 -7.68 14.54
N ASP A 413 8.45 -7.18 14.40
CA ASP A 413 8.74 -5.75 14.34
C ASP A 413 8.05 -5.07 13.16
N LEU A 414 8.01 -5.72 11.99
CA LEU A 414 7.30 -5.21 10.82
C LEU A 414 5.78 -5.18 11.06
N ILE A 415 5.21 -6.24 11.65
CA ILE A 415 3.80 -6.26 12.07
C ILE A 415 3.52 -5.10 13.02
N LEU A 416 4.31 -4.97 14.09
CA LEU A 416 4.15 -3.94 15.12
C LEU A 416 4.34 -2.52 14.55
N SER A 417 5.17 -2.33 13.52
CA SER A 417 5.37 -1.03 12.86
C SER A 417 4.14 -0.50 12.11
N CYS A 418 3.22 -1.41 11.75
CA CYS A 418 1.98 -1.09 11.06
C CYS A 418 0.81 -0.92 12.04
N ILE A 419 1.00 -1.25 13.32
CA ILE A 419 0.03 -1.08 14.40
C ILE A 419 0.30 0.28 15.05
N CYS A 420 -0.47 1.28 14.66
CA CYS A 420 -0.33 2.63 15.17
C CYS A 420 -1.19 2.77 16.42
N GLY A 421 -0.55 2.83 17.58
CA GLY A 421 -1.25 2.98 18.85
C GLY A 421 -2.05 4.29 18.90
N VAL A 422 -3.31 4.20 19.34
CA VAL A 422 -4.08 5.35 19.80
C VAL A 422 -3.55 5.75 21.19
N GLU A 423 -2.44 6.49 21.18
CA GLU A 423 -1.81 7.21 22.30
C GLU A 423 -1.32 6.44 23.56
N LYS A 424 -0.39 7.11 24.27
CA LYS A 424 0.04 6.93 25.68
C LYS A 424 1.13 5.90 26.00
N ASN A 425 2.18 5.78 25.20
CA ASN A 425 3.48 5.41 25.79
C ASN A 425 4.61 6.33 25.35
N LYS A 426 4.99 7.25 26.25
CA LYS A 426 6.03 8.28 26.10
C LYS A 426 7.44 7.72 25.82
N SER A 427 7.62 6.39 25.75
CA SER A 427 8.94 5.74 25.67
C SER A 427 9.34 5.21 24.29
N LYS A 428 8.43 5.15 23.29
CA LYS A 428 8.80 4.77 21.91
C LYS A 428 8.30 5.80 20.90
N ARG A 429 9.17 6.77 20.59
CA ARG A 429 8.99 7.75 19.50
C ARG A 429 9.27 7.07 18.16
N ARG A 430 8.29 6.37 17.58
CA ARG A 430 8.43 5.78 16.23
C ARG A 430 7.35 6.32 15.31
N CYS A 431 7.72 6.55 14.05
CA CYS A 431 6.74 6.83 13.01
C CYS A 431 5.87 5.60 12.75
N CYS A 432 4.59 5.86 12.55
CA CYS A 432 3.56 4.93 12.12
C CYS A 432 3.63 4.76 10.60
N CYS A 433 3.61 3.51 10.13
CA CYS A 433 3.64 3.20 8.70
C CYS A 433 2.34 2.46 8.31
N PRO A 434 1.21 3.17 8.20
CA PRO A 434 -0.08 2.54 7.88
C PRO A 434 -0.10 1.94 6.46
N ARG A 435 0.81 2.39 5.57
CA ARG A 435 1.06 1.78 4.26
C ARG A 435 2.56 1.84 3.92
N PRO A 436 3.28 0.71 4.01
CA PRO A 436 4.72 0.65 3.68
C PRO A 436 5.05 1.29 2.32
N GLY A 437 5.97 2.26 2.33
CA GLY A 437 6.44 2.98 1.14
C GLY A 437 5.46 4.01 0.55
N VAL A 438 4.21 4.08 1.02
CA VAL A 438 3.21 5.00 0.48
C VAL A 438 2.89 6.10 1.48
N LEU A 439 2.60 5.77 2.74
CA LEU A 439 2.20 6.75 3.76
C LEU A 439 2.96 6.50 5.05
N ILE A 440 3.63 7.55 5.54
CA ILE A 440 4.34 7.54 6.80
C ILE A 440 3.87 8.70 7.67
N LEU A 441 3.45 8.37 8.89
CA LEU A 441 2.91 9.29 9.87
C LEU A 441 3.85 9.36 11.07
N CYS A 442 4.53 10.49 11.22
CA CYS A 442 5.44 10.80 12.31
C CYS A 442 4.87 11.91 13.21
N GLU A 443 3.56 11.93 13.45
CA GLU A 443 2.89 13.05 14.13
C GLU A 443 2.98 12.98 15.66
N SER A 444 3.06 14.13 16.32
CA SER A 444 2.99 14.24 17.79
C SER A 444 4.06 13.44 18.55
N LEU A 445 5.22 13.22 17.92
CA LEU A 445 6.32 12.43 18.47
C LEU A 445 7.36 13.28 19.23
N GLY A 446 7.19 14.61 19.24
CA GLY A 446 8.15 15.54 19.83
C GLY A 446 9.49 15.56 19.08
N LEU A 447 9.45 15.41 17.75
CA LEU A 447 10.63 15.38 16.90
C LEU A 447 11.23 16.78 16.75
N HIS A 448 12.55 16.88 16.91
CA HIS A 448 13.32 18.08 16.59
C HIS A 448 14.03 17.99 15.23
N VAL A 449 14.18 16.77 14.70
CA VAL A 449 14.81 16.47 13.41
C VAL A 449 14.02 15.36 12.72
N LEU A 450 14.03 15.34 11.38
CA LEU A 450 13.43 14.27 10.57
C LEU A 450 14.10 12.91 10.89
N PRO A 451 13.35 11.84 11.20
CA PRO A 451 13.93 10.54 11.52
C PRO A 451 14.59 9.90 10.29
N ARG A 452 15.78 9.31 10.47
CA ARG A 452 16.53 8.62 9.40
C ARG A 452 15.85 7.34 8.91
N SER A 453 14.91 6.81 9.67
CA SER A 453 14.19 5.57 9.38
C SER A 453 13.09 5.71 8.33
N VAL A 454 12.81 6.93 7.84
CA VAL A 454 11.81 7.16 6.78
C VAL A 454 12.39 6.70 5.44
N PRO A 455 11.84 5.68 4.77
CA PRO A 455 12.29 5.18 3.47
C PRO A 455 12.23 6.25 2.37
N LEU A 456 13.21 6.23 1.47
CA LEU A 456 13.30 7.20 0.37
C LEU A 456 12.21 7.03 -0.69
N THR A 457 11.54 5.88 -0.72
CA THR A 457 10.42 5.56 -1.62
C THR A 457 9.08 6.17 -1.20
N THR A 458 9.04 6.85 -0.05
CA THR A 458 7.81 7.40 0.53
C THR A 458 7.12 8.40 -0.40
N SER A 459 5.83 8.19 -0.68
CA SER A 459 4.98 9.07 -1.51
C SER A 459 4.24 10.14 -0.70
N ALA A 460 3.83 9.82 0.53
CA ALA A 460 3.17 10.74 1.45
C ALA A 460 3.82 10.70 2.84
N LEU A 461 4.26 11.86 3.35
CA LEU A 461 4.91 11.99 4.64
C LEU A 461 4.23 13.07 5.47
N SER A 462 3.73 12.69 6.65
CA SER A 462 3.33 13.64 7.68
C SER A 462 4.32 13.63 8.84
N VAL A 463 4.87 14.80 9.14
CA VAL A 463 5.70 15.10 10.32
C VAL A 463 5.09 16.27 11.10
N ALA A 464 3.77 16.43 11.00
CA ALA A 464 3.02 17.49 11.65
C ALA A 464 3.04 17.36 13.18
N ARG A 465 2.71 18.45 13.89
CA ARG A 465 2.58 18.49 15.36
C ARG A 465 3.88 18.08 16.08
N ASN A 466 5.02 18.56 15.61
CA ASN A 466 6.33 18.27 16.20
C ASN A 466 7.03 19.56 16.65
N HIS A 467 8.35 19.49 16.85
CA HIS A 467 9.20 20.61 17.27
C HIS A 467 10.30 20.90 16.25
N LEU A 468 10.03 20.61 14.96
CA LEU A 468 10.96 20.86 13.88
C LEU A 468 11.14 22.37 13.70
N CYS A 469 12.39 22.83 13.76
CA CYS A 469 12.76 24.21 13.46
C CYS A 469 13.47 24.35 12.10
N ASN A 470 13.96 23.24 11.53
CA ASN A 470 14.66 23.21 10.26
C ASN A 470 14.51 21.83 9.58
N VAL A 471 14.25 21.82 8.26
CA VAL A 471 14.23 20.61 7.41
C VAL A 471 14.97 20.82 6.07
N ASP A 472 15.77 21.89 5.98
CA ASP A 472 16.47 22.31 4.77
C ASP A 472 17.39 21.21 4.24
N ASN A 473 17.31 20.95 2.94
CA ASN A 473 18.16 20.02 2.20
C ASN A 473 18.14 18.58 2.74
N VAL A 474 17.13 18.18 3.52
CA VAL A 474 16.93 16.78 3.93
C VAL A 474 15.91 16.10 3.02
N LEU A 475 14.89 16.86 2.60
CA LEU A 475 13.72 16.35 1.92
C LEU A 475 13.90 16.13 0.41
N TRP A 476 14.90 16.74 -0.23
CA TRP A 476 15.19 16.56 -1.66
C TRP A 476 15.48 15.09 -2.04
N ARG A 477 15.93 14.27 -1.08
CA ARG A 477 16.24 12.85 -1.30
C ARG A 477 15.00 11.98 -1.52
N TYR A 478 13.81 12.45 -1.15
CA TYR A 478 12.56 11.72 -1.33
C TYR A 478 11.98 12.04 -2.72
N SER A 479 12.59 11.48 -3.77
CA SER A 479 12.24 11.78 -5.16
C SER A 479 10.80 11.42 -5.54
N SER A 480 10.18 10.48 -4.81
CA SER A 480 8.80 10.04 -5.03
C SER A 480 7.75 10.78 -4.19
N LEU A 481 8.16 11.76 -3.38
CA LEU A 481 7.28 12.44 -2.42
C LEU A 481 6.32 13.41 -3.13
N GLN A 482 5.03 13.14 -3.01
CA GLN A 482 3.94 13.93 -3.60
C GLN A 482 3.20 14.75 -2.55
N GLU A 483 3.01 14.20 -1.35
CA GLU A 483 2.30 14.85 -0.26
C GLU A 483 3.21 15.02 0.96
N LEU A 484 3.32 16.26 1.46
CA LEU A 484 4.13 16.57 2.64
C LEU A 484 3.36 17.46 3.62
N SER A 485 3.23 16.97 4.86
CA SER A 485 2.68 17.75 5.97
C SER A 485 3.74 18.08 7.01
N LEU A 486 3.99 19.37 7.16
CA LEU A 486 4.90 20.00 8.13
C LEU A 486 4.13 20.93 9.09
N GLY A 487 2.81 20.86 9.11
CA GLY A 487 1.97 21.74 9.93
C GLY A 487 2.22 21.62 11.43
N TYR A 488 1.88 22.65 12.20
CA TYR A 488 2.05 22.67 13.67
C TYR A 488 3.49 22.36 14.12
N ASN A 489 4.47 23.05 13.54
CA ASN A 489 5.89 22.92 13.89
C ASN A 489 6.44 24.29 14.36
N ARG A 490 7.77 24.47 14.30
CA ARG A 490 8.46 25.70 14.73
C ARG A 490 9.35 26.24 13.62
N LEU A 491 8.95 26.08 12.36
CA LEU A 491 9.73 26.54 11.20
C LEU A 491 9.66 28.06 11.11
N ASP A 492 10.80 28.73 11.28
CA ASP A 492 10.91 30.20 11.20
C ASP A 492 11.07 30.70 9.75
N ARG A 493 11.40 29.81 8.81
CA ARG A 493 11.63 30.09 7.39
C ARG A 493 10.97 29.01 6.52
N PHE A 494 10.67 29.36 5.27
CA PHE A 494 10.22 28.38 4.29
C PHE A 494 11.34 27.36 4.02
N PRO A 495 11.05 26.04 4.03
CA PRO A 495 12.07 25.01 3.91
C PRO A 495 12.71 24.96 2.51
N ARG A 496 14.03 24.87 2.47
CA ARG A 496 14.83 24.79 1.23
C ARG A 496 15.08 23.35 0.81
N GLY A 497 15.23 23.13 -0.51
CA GLY A 497 15.53 21.81 -1.05
C GLY A 497 14.37 20.83 -0.91
N LEU A 498 13.14 21.30 -1.15
CA LEU A 498 11.97 20.43 -1.29
C LEU A 498 11.99 19.69 -2.65
N PRO A 499 11.50 18.44 -2.71
CA PRO A 499 11.53 17.65 -3.94
C PRO A 499 10.54 18.19 -4.99
N PRO A 500 10.90 18.19 -6.29
CA PRO A 500 10.08 18.73 -7.37
C PRO A 500 8.82 17.90 -7.68
N SER A 501 8.74 16.68 -7.15
CA SER A 501 7.58 15.79 -7.26
C SER A 501 6.38 16.20 -6.41
N LEU A 502 6.53 17.17 -5.50
CA LEU A 502 5.44 17.59 -4.60
C LEU A 502 4.24 18.15 -5.36
N GLU A 503 3.07 17.65 -4.97
CA GLU A 503 1.75 18.08 -5.46
C GLU A 503 0.94 18.79 -4.35
N SER A 504 1.21 18.48 -3.08
CA SER A 504 0.54 19.08 -1.93
C SER A 504 1.51 19.34 -0.79
N LEU A 505 1.56 20.60 -0.31
CA LEU A 505 2.43 21.04 0.78
C LEU A 505 1.62 21.77 1.85
N GLN A 506 1.68 21.25 3.07
CA GLN A 506 1.01 21.80 4.25
C GLN A 506 2.04 22.33 5.25
N LEU A 507 2.00 23.63 5.51
CA LEU A 507 2.92 24.38 6.39
C LEU A 507 2.19 25.25 7.41
N GLN A 508 0.90 25.02 7.63
CA GLN A 508 0.07 25.78 8.55
C GLN A 508 0.60 25.74 9.99
N GLU A 509 0.31 26.77 10.78
CA GLU A 509 0.66 26.84 12.21
C GLU A 509 2.19 26.68 12.43
N ASN A 510 2.96 27.49 11.71
CA ASN A 510 4.42 27.61 11.85
C ASN A 510 4.79 29.07 12.18
N ARG A 511 6.05 29.46 11.96
CA ARG A 511 6.57 30.80 12.29
C ARG A 511 7.22 31.47 11.08
N ILE A 512 6.83 31.08 9.88
CA ILE A 512 7.42 31.57 8.62
C ILE A 512 7.12 33.06 8.49
N THR A 513 8.13 33.86 8.16
CA THR A 513 8.01 35.33 8.11
C THR A 513 8.10 35.92 6.70
N LEU A 514 8.76 35.22 5.77
CA LEU A 514 9.04 35.68 4.41
C LEU A 514 9.07 34.47 3.47
N ILE A 515 8.58 34.68 2.23
CA ILE A 515 8.71 33.73 1.13
C ILE A 515 9.50 34.41 0.00
N THR A 516 10.57 33.76 -0.45
CA THR A 516 11.43 34.23 -1.54
C THR A 516 11.20 33.45 -2.82
N ALA A 517 11.61 33.98 -3.97
CA ALA A 517 11.51 33.28 -5.25
C ALA A 517 12.35 32.00 -5.30
N GLY A 518 13.44 31.94 -4.54
CA GLY A 518 14.29 30.76 -4.43
C GLY A 518 13.61 29.58 -3.71
N ASP A 519 12.71 29.88 -2.77
CA ASP A 519 12.04 28.88 -1.94
C ASP A 519 11.07 27.99 -2.76
N LEU A 520 10.50 28.53 -3.84
CA LEU A 520 9.46 27.89 -4.66
C LEU A 520 9.91 27.52 -6.08
N ARG A 521 11.19 27.79 -6.43
CA ARG A 521 11.70 27.74 -7.82
C ARG A 521 11.47 26.40 -8.55
N ASN A 522 11.45 25.28 -7.83
CA ASN A 522 11.40 23.93 -8.41
C ASN A 522 10.08 23.18 -8.11
N LEU A 523 9.05 23.84 -7.57
CA LEU A 523 7.80 23.21 -7.15
C LEU A 523 6.69 23.33 -8.20
N GLY A 524 7.02 23.16 -9.48
CA GLY A 524 6.08 23.36 -10.59
C GLY A 524 4.88 22.40 -10.63
N ASN A 525 4.98 21.25 -9.94
CA ASN A 525 3.89 20.28 -9.80
C ASN A 525 2.90 20.63 -8.68
N LEU A 526 3.21 21.61 -7.83
CA LEU A 526 2.43 21.91 -6.66
C LEU A 526 1.03 22.38 -7.05
N SER A 527 0.02 21.67 -6.55
CA SER A 527 -1.40 21.92 -6.79
C SER A 527 -2.09 22.55 -5.57
N ARG A 528 -1.58 22.28 -4.36
CA ARG A 528 -2.09 22.81 -3.10
C ARG A 528 -0.94 23.31 -2.23
N LEU A 529 -1.05 24.55 -1.75
CA LEU A 529 -0.13 25.16 -0.81
C LEU A 529 -0.92 25.77 0.35
N ASP A 530 -0.69 25.26 1.55
CA ASP A 530 -1.32 25.75 2.78
C ASP A 530 -0.25 26.37 3.70
N LEU A 531 -0.39 27.69 3.93
CA LEU A 531 0.48 28.53 4.75
C LEU A 531 -0.33 29.24 5.86
N GLU A 532 -1.49 28.69 6.22
CA GLU A 532 -2.38 29.26 7.23
C GLU A 532 -1.65 29.49 8.58
N ASP A 533 -2.05 30.54 9.30
CA ASP A 533 -1.60 30.84 10.67
C ASP A 533 -0.07 30.80 10.83
N ASN A 534 0.61 31.56 9.96
CA ASN A 534 2.05 31.82 10.04
C ASN A 534 2.29 33.29 10.44
N ARG A 535 3.51 33.81 10.21
CA ARG A 535 3.89 35.20 10.50
C ARG A 535 4.33 35.93 9.24
N ILE A 536 3.80 35.55 8.09
CA ILE A 536 4.27 36.02 6.79
C ILE A 536 3.91 37.49 6.63
N ARG A 537 4.92 38.35 6.51
CA ARG A 537 4.75 39.80 6.31
C ARG A 537 4.80 40.19 4.84
N ALA A 538 5.57 39.43 4.04
CA ALA A 538 5.76 39.69 2.63
C ALA A 538 6.03 38.39 1.86
N ILE A 539 5.66 38.40 0.58
CA ILE A 539 6.02 37.40 -0.41
C ILE A 539 6.76 38.15 -1.53
N GLN A 540 7.95 37.70 -1.88
CA GLN A 540 8.74 38.33 -2.93
C GLN A 540 7.96 38.34 -4.26
N PRO A 541 7.92 39.47 -5.00
CA PRO A 541 7.22 39.54 -6.27
C PRO A 541 7.66 38.43 -7.24
N GLY A 542 6.69 37.74 -7.84
CA GLY A 542 6.93 36.65 -8.78
C GLY A 542 7.33 35.31 -8.15
N ALA A 543 7.48 35.21 -6.82
CA ALA A 543 7.83 33.94 -6.16
C ALA A 543 6.81 32.82 -6.41
N LEU A 544 5.53 33.17 -6.58
CA LEU A 544 4.44 32.23 -6.84
C LEU A 544 4.22 31.96 -8.34
N LEU A 545 4.88 32.70 -9.23
CA LEU A 545 4.64 32.65 -10.67
C LEU A 545 5.04 31.31 -11.29
N SER A 546 6.06 30.64 -10.75
CA SER A 546 6.53 29.33 -11.20
C SER A 546 5.56 28.18 -10.89
N LEU A 547 4.57 28.40 -10.01
CA LEU A 547 3.63 27.39 -9.56
C LEU A 547 2.46 27.24 -10.55
N ALA A 548 2.77 26.87 -11.80
CA ALA A 548 1.81 26.84 -12.91
C ALA A 548 0.60 25.89 -12.67
N ARG A 549 0.75 24.89 -11.80
CA ARG A 549 -0.32 23.92 -11.47
C ARG A 549 -1.09 24.24 -10.20
N LEU A 550 -0.78 25.34 -9.51
CA LEU A 550 -1.37 25.68 -8.22
C LEU A 550 -2.86 26.02 -8.35
N ARG A 551 -3.71 25.24 -7.69
CA ARG A 551 -5.17 25.41 -7.70
C ARG A 551 -5.70 26.00 -6.40
N MET A 552 -5.03 25.71 -5.29
CA MET A 552 -5.43 26.15 -3.95
C MET A 552 -4.25 26.78 -3.22
N LEU A 553 -4.44 28.02 -2.78
CA LEU A 553 -3.50 28.76 -1.94
C LEU A 553 -4.23 29.30 -0.70
N SER A 554 -3.78 28.88 0.48
CA SER A 554 -4.20 29.47 1.76
C SER A 554 -3.05 30.26 2.37
N LEU A 555 -3.30 31.54 2.64
CA LEU A 555 -2.46 32.49 3.36
C LEU A 555 -3.22 33.08 4.55
N LYS A 556 -4.29 32.41 4.98
CA LYS A 556 -5.13 32.84 6.10
C LYS A 556 -4.30 33.08 7.36
N GLY A 557 -4.66 34.08 8.17
CA GLY A 557 -4.05 34.24 9.50
C GLY A 557 -2.57 34.68 9.48
N ASN A 558 -2.16 35.47 8.48
CA ASN A 558 -0.80 35.98 8.35
C ASN A 558 -0.74 37.50 8.62
N GLN A 559 0.40 38.13 8.30
CA GLN A 559 0.66 39.56 8.55
C GLN A 559 0.80 40.34 7.23
N LEU A 560 0.12 39.90 6.16
CA LEU A 560 0.19 40.56 4.85
C LEU A 560 -0.53 41.91 4.87
N SER A 561 0.10 42.92 4.30
CA SER A 561 -0.46 44.28 4.16
C SER A 561 -1.05 44.56 2.76
N SER A 562 -0.74 43.70 1.79
CA SER A 562 -1.21 43.75 0.40
C SER A 562 -1.34 42.33 -0.16
N LEU A 563 -2.08 42.19 -1.26
CA LEU A 563 -2.08 40.94 -2.03
C LEU A 563 -0.68 40.65 -2.63
N PRO A 564 -0.27 39.38 -2.75
CA PRO A 564 0.97 39.03 -3.44
C PRO A 564 0.91 39.41 -4.92
N SER A 565 1.97 40.04 -5.43
CA SER A 565 2.08 40.40 -6.85
C SER A 565 2.32 39.15 -7.71
N HIS A 566 1.68 39.11 -8.88
CA HIS A 566 1.84 38.02 -9.88
C HIS A 566 1.38 36.64 -9.37
N LEU A 567 0.17 36.58 -8.82
CA LEU A 567 -0.47 35.30 -8.48
C LEU A 567 -0.66 34.41 -9.73
N PRO A 568 -0.56 33.08 -9.59
CA PRO A 568 -0.72 32.16 -10.72
C PRO A 568 -2.18 32.09 -11.19
N GLY A 569 -2.40 32.27 -12.49
CA GLY A 569 -3.74 32.24 -13.11
C GLY A 569 -4.44 30.87 -13.11
N SER A 570 -3.76 29.81 -12.66
CA SER A 570 -4.32 28.47 -12.44
C SER A 570 -5.13 28.34 -11.14
N LEU A 571 -5.09 29.34 -10.26
CA LEU A 571 -5.80 29.33 -8.99
C LEU A 571 -7.32 29.24 -9.18
N ILE A 572 -7.92 28.38 -8.36
CA ILE A 572 -9.37 28.17 -8.24
C ILE A 572 -9.86 28.66 -6.88
N HIS A 573 -9.05 28.48 -5.83
CA HIS A 573 -9.34 28.90 -4.47
C HIS A 573 -8.19 29.72 -3.90
N LEU A 574 -8.50 30.94 -3.45
CA LEU A 574 -7.57 31.83 -2.77
C LEU A 574 -8.15 32.25 -1.42
N ASP A 575 -7.45 31.90 -0.34
CA ASP A 575 -7.78 32.36 1.01
C ASP A 575 -6.66 33.28 1.52
N VAL A 576 -7.00 34.55 1.71
CA VAL A 576 -6.13 35.58 2.31
C VAL A 576 -6.82 36.24 3.51
N SER A 577 -7.80 35.54 4.10
CA SER A 577 -8.55 36.03 5.25
C SER A 577 -7.67 36.21 6.49
N ALA A 578 -8.13 36.99 7.47
CA ALA A 578 -7.39 37.22 8.72
C ALA A 578 -5.94 37.72 8.49
N ASN A 579 -5.80 38.74 7.65
CA ASN A 579 -4.55 39.47 7.41
C ASN A 579 -4.80 40.97 7.68
N CYS A 580 -3.94 41.87 7.18
CA CYS A 580 -4.22 43.31 7.17
C CYS A 580 -4.06 43.93 5.78
N ILE A 581 -4.63 43.25 4.77
CA ILE A 581 -4.65 43.75 3.40
C ILE A 581 -5.49 45.03 3.35
N SER A 582 -4.87 46.13 2.94
CA SER A 582 -5.50 47.46 2.93
C SER A 582 -5.94 47.91 1.53
N THR A 583 -5.34 47.35 0.47
CA THR A 583 -5.64 47.68 -0.93
C THR A 583 -5.66 46.41 -1.78
N LEU A 584 -6.48 46.44 -2.84
CA LEU A 584 -6.52 45.40 -3.86
C LEU A 584 -5.81 45.89 -5.11
N ASP A 585 -4.80 45.13 -5.55
CA ASP A 585 -4.06 45.42 -6.78
C ASP A 585 -4.79 44.82 -8.00
N LEU A 586 -5.30 45.68 -8.88
CA LEU A 586 -6.07 45.28 -10.06
C LEU A 586 -5.29 44.32 -11.00
N PRO A 587 -4.02 44.59 -11.36
CA PRO A 587 -3.20 43.65 -12.14
C PRO A 587 -3.13 42.25 -11.53
N SER A 588 -2.96 42.14 -10.21
CA SER A 588 -2.84 40.85 -9.53
C SER A 588 -4.15 40.06 -9.48
N LEU A 589 -5.31 40.73 -9.52
CA LEU A 589 -6.62 40.08 -9.60
C LEU A 589 -7.01 39.71 -11.03
N ALA A 590 -6.69 40.55 -12.01
CA ALA A 590 -7.10 40.37 -13.41
C ALA A 590 -6.58 39.07 -14.04
N VAL A 591 -5.46 38.52 -13.55
CA VAL A 591 -4.89 37.26 -14.04
C VAL A 591 -5.62 36.01 -13.55
N LEU A 592 -6.48 36.13 -12.53
CA LEU A 592 -7.13 35.01 -11.83
C LEU A 592 -8.41 34.54 -12.52
N VAL A 593 -8.36 34.32 -13.83
CA VAL A 593 -9.52 33.98 -14.68
C VAL A 593 -10.22 32.67 -14.31
N ASN A 594 -9.56 31.79 -13.56
CA ASN A 594 -10.08 30.50 -13.09
C ASN A 594 -10.67 30.53 -11.68
N LEU A 595 -10.55 31.65 -10.98
CA LEU A 595 -10.89 31.76 -9.57
C LEU A 595 -12.39 31.55 -9.36
N GLN A 596 -12.72 30.64 -8.45
CA GLN A 596 -14.11 30.32 -8.07
C GLN A 596 -14.43 30.78 -6.66
N ALA A 597 -13.47 30.79 -5.74
CA ALA A 597 -13.67 31.28 -4.38
C ALA A 597 -12.53 32.21 -3.96
N LEU A 598 -12.89 33.39 -3.46
CA LEU A 598 -11.99 34.36 -2.88
C LEU A 598 -12.40 34.67 -1.44
N LYS A 599 -11.57 34.30 -0.47
CA LYS A 599 -11.77 34.67 0.93
C LYS A 599 -10.84 35.80 1.31
N ILE A 600 -11.41 36.96 1.62
CA ILE A 600 -10.67 38.18 2.02
C ILE A 600 -11.34 38.87 3.22
N ASN A 601 -12.16 38.14 3.96
CA ASN A 601 -12.75 38.58 5.21
C ASN A 601 -11.69 38.78 6.31
N SER A 602 -12.03 39.55 7.33
CA SER A 602 -11.10 39.84 8.45
C SER A 602 -9.79 40.48 7.95
N ASN A 603 -9.89 41.55 7.15
CA ASN A 603 -8.76 42.30 6.61
C ASN A 603 -8.91 43.80 6.90
N CYS A 604 -8.01 44.63 6.36
CA CYS A 604 -7.96 46.06 6.58
C CYS A 604 -8.51 46.88 5.40
N LEU A 605 -9.35 46.29 4.54
CA LEU A 605 -9.89 46.95 3.36
C LEU A 605 -10.86 48.06 3.73
N ARG A 606 -10.72 49.22 3.09
CA ARG A 606 -11.60 50.37 3.26
C ARG A 606 -12.65 50.49 2.17
N SER A 607 -12.30 50.10 0.95
CA SER A 607 -13.17 50.04 -0.22
C SER A 607 -12.65 48.96 -1.17
N VAL A 608 -13.42 48.67 -2.22
CA VAL A 608 -12.98 47.83 -3.33
C VAL A 608 -12.84 48.75 -4.55
N PRO A 609 -11.67 48.75 -5.25
CA PRO A 609 -11.48 49.55 -6.45
C PRO A 609 -12.53 49.26 -7.53
N GLU A 610 -12.85 50.25 -8.36
CA GLU A 610 -13.75 50.04 -9.49
C GLU A 610 -13.24 48.90 -10.38
N HIS A 611 -14.17 48.06 -10.85
CA HIS A 611 -13.93 46.93 -11.74
C HIS A 611 -13.06 45.79 -11.16
N ALA A 612 -12.76 45.78 -9.86
CA ALA A 612 -11.87 44.79 -9.25
C ALA A 612 -12.32 43.32 -9.41
N PHE A 613 -13.63 43.07 -9.48
CA PHE A 613 -14.19 41.72 -9.64
C PHE A 613 -14.71 41.45 -11.06
N ASP A 614 -14.68 42.43 -11.96
CA ASP A 614 -15.27 42.32 -13.29
C ASP A 614 -14.47 41.34 -14.17
N GLY A 615 -13.15 41.25 -13.95
CA GLY A 615 -12.22 40.33 -14.64
C GLY A 615 -12.23 38.88 -14.13
N LEU A 616 -13.16 38.51 -13.24
CA LEU A 616 -13.22 37.18 -12.60
C LEU A 616 -14.46 36.40 -13.05
N PRO A 617 -14.50 35.86 -14.28
CA PRO A 617 -15.71 35.32 -14.90
C PRO A 617 -16.24 34.03 -14.25
N ARG A 618 -15.40 33.33 -13.48
CA ARG A 618 -15.73 32.04 -12.83
C ARG A 618 -16.01 32.17 -11.34
N LEU A 619 -16.01 33.39 -10.80
CA LEU A 619 -16.15 33.65 -9.37
C LEU A 619 -17.56 33.29 -8.87
N ARG A 620 -17.62 32.39 -7.89
CA ARG A 620 -18.85 31.81 -7.32
C ARG A 620 -19.00 32.06 -5.83
N SER A 621 -17.95 32.51 -5.15
CA SER A 621 -18.00 32.84 -3.73
C SER A 621 -16.96 33.92 -3.43
N VAL A 622 -17.37 34.94 -2.68
CA VAL A 622 -16.49 35.97 -2.14
C VAL A 622 -16.87 36.23 -0.69
N GLU A 623 -15.93 36.06 0.24
CA GLU A 623 -16.13 36.37 1.66
C GLU A 623 -15.44 37.72 1.96
N LEU A 624 -16.25 38.74 2.31
CA LEU A 624 -15.81 40.14 2.49
C LEU A 624 -16.06 40.70 3.90
N ALA A 625 -16.69 39.91 4.78
CA ALA A 625 -17.06 40.34 6.13
C ALA A 625 -15.85 40.78 6.96
N ASN A 626 -16.09 41.54 8.03
CA ASN A 626 -15.04 41.99 8.97
C ASN A 626 -13.88 42.75 8.31
N ASN A 627 -14.17 43.68 7.41
CA ASN A 627 -13.21 44.64 6.90
C ASN A 627 -13.51 46.05 7.45
N LEU A 628 -12.64 47.02 7.15
CA LEU A 628 -12.76 48.40 7.62
C LEU A 628 -13.55 49.28 6.64
N TRP A 629 -14.71 48.80 6.18
CA TRP A 629 -15.50 49.45 5.11
C TRP A 629 -15.84 50.91 5.43
N VAL A 630 -15.35 51.82 4.60
CA VAL A 630 -15.65 53.26 4.64
C VAL A 630 -16.81 53.52 3.69
N CYS A 631 -18.01 53.69 4.25
CA CYS A 631 -19.26 53.85 3.52
C CYS A 631 -19.45 55.28 2.99
N GLU A 632 -18.53 55.71 2.14
CA GLU A 632 -18.57 56.96 1.38
C GLU A 632 -18.67 56.69 -0.13
N CYS A 633 -18.54 57.71 -0.98
CA CYS A 633 -18.67 57.55 -2.43
C CYS A 633 -17.75 56.47 -3.04
N ASP A 634 -16.58 56.22 -2.46
CA ASP A 634 -15.63 55.23 -2.95
C ASP A 634 -16.10 53.77 -2.78
N ILE A 635 -17.08 53.49 -1.90
CA ILE A 635 -17.63 52.13 -1.73
C ILE A 635 -18.70 51.78 -2.77
N MET A 636 -19.09 52.75 -3.63
CA MET A 636 -20.24 52.60 -4.52
C MET A 636 -20.11 51.44 -5.51
N TYR A 637 -18.90 51.10 -5.96
CA TYR A 637 -18.68 49.91 -6.78
C TYR A 637 -19.12 48.65 -6.04
N LEU A 638 -18.62 48.46 -4.82
CA LEU A 638 -18.97 47.30 -3.99
C LEU A 638 -20.48 47.26 -3.68
N TYR A 639 -21.06 48.40 -3.31
CA TYR A 639 -22.51 48.51 -3.05
C TYR A 639 -23.33 48.06 -4.27
N ARG A 640 -23.02 48.57 -5.46
CA ARG A 640 -23.71 48.19 -6.71
C ARG A 640 -23.47 46.73 -7.06
N TRP A 641 -22.24 46.25 -6.92
CA TRP A 641 -21.86 44.89 -7.22
C TRP A 641 -22.63 43.88 -6.36
N LEU A 642 -22.84 44.17 -5.07
CA LEU A 642 -23.63 43.34 -4.16
C LEU A 642 -25.12 43.27 -4.55
N LEU A 643 -25.68 44.37 -5.06
CA LEU A 643 -27.08 44.42 -5.51
C LEU A 643 -27.34 43.62 -6.79
N MET A 644 -26.31 43.26 -7.56
CA MET A 644 -26.46 42.51 -8.81
C MET A 644 -26.79 41.02 -8.62
N ASP A 645 -27.11 40.59 -7.38
CA ASP A 645 -27.55 39.24 -6.95
C ASP A 645 -26.77 38.06 -7.57
N ARG A 646 -25.46 38.25 -7.80
CA ARG A 646 -24.62 37.17 -8.35
C ARG A 646 -24.14 36.19 -7.27
N LEU A 647 -24.16 36.55 -5.99
CA LEU A 647 -23.55 35.81 -4.89
C LEU A 647 -24.31 36.00 -3.57
N ARG A 648 -25.12 35.01 -3.18
CA ARG A 648 -26.06 35.05 -2.02
C ARG A 648 -25.43 35.19 -0.62
N MET A 649 -24.10 35.28 -0.48
CA MET A 649 -23.38 35.13 0.81
C MET A 649 -22.66 36.39 1.33
N ALA A 650 -22.82 37.55 0.68
CA ALA A 650 -22.14 38.80 1.04
C ALA A 650 -23.06 39.86 1.68
N THR A 651 -24.12 39.44 2.38
CA THR A 651 -25.18 40.34 2.90
C THR A 651 -24.83 41.06 4.20
N ASP A 652 -23.75 40.66 4.86
CA ASP A 652 -23.48 41.07 6.25
C ASP A 652 -22.32 42.08 6.35
N LEU A 653 -22.16 42.94 5.34
CA LEU A 653 -21.11 43.97 5.35
C LEU A 653 -21.52 45.15 6.23
N VAL A 654 -20.73 45.39 7.27
CA VAL A 654 -20.96 46.48 8.24
C VAL A 654 -20.01 47.62 7.96
N CYS A 655 -20.54 48.85 7.93
CA CYS A 655 -19.74 50.07 7.82
C CYS A 655 -18.90 50.29 9.08
N ALA A 656 -17.60 50.50 8.92
CA ALA A 656 -16.70 50.89 10.01
C ALA A 656 -16.59 52.42 10.14
N ALA A 657 -16.72 53.14 9.02
CA ALA A 657 -16.71 54.59 8.94
C ALA A 657 -17.65 55.05 7.81
N PRO A 658 -18.03 56.34 7.73
CA PRO A 658 -17.83 57.39 8.73
C PRO A 658 -18.66 57.16 10.00
N LEU A 659 -18.36 57.86 11.11
CA LEU A 659 -18.95 57.61 12.43
C LEU A 659 -20.51 57.55 12.44
N HIS A 660 -21.17 58.38 11.63
CA HIS A 660 -22.63 58.44 11.55
C HIS A 660 -23.28 57.26 10.79
N LEU A 661 -22.48 56.49 10.05
CA LEU A 661 -22.86 55.25 9.37
C LEU A 661 -22.25 54.00 10.01
N ALA A 662 -21.34 54.17 10.97
CA ALA A 662 -20.68 53.05 11.65
C ALA A 662 -21.69 52.08 12.26
N HIS A 663 -21.37 50.79 12.21
CA HIS A 663 -22.19 49.67 12.67
C HIS A 663 -23.48 49.42 11.89
N LYS A 664 -23.79 50.20 10.85
CA LYS A 664 -24.92 49.94 9.95
C LYS A 664 -24.52 48.96 8.85
N LEU A 665 -25.47 48.14 8.43
CA LEU A 665 -25.31 47.24 7.28
C LEU A 665 -25.29 48.05 5.99
N LEU A 666 -24.29 47.84 5.14
CA LEU A 666 -24.10 48.58 3.89
C LEU A 666 -25.34 48.54 2.98
N LEU A 667 -25.97 47.37 2.83
CA LEU A 667 -27.14 47.17 1.98
C LEU A 667 -28.44 47.76 2.56
N THR A 668 -28.44 48.21 3.82
CA THR A 668 -29.60 48.91 4.42
C THR A 668 -29.56 50.42 4.21
N LEU A 669 -28.44 50.95 3.71
CA LEU A 669 -28.25 52.38 3.49
C LEU A 669 -28.76 52.79 2.11
N SER A 670 -29.31 54.00 1.99
CA SER A 670 -29.66 54.56 0.69
C SER A 670 -28.41 55.08 -0.04
N VAL A 671 -28.46 55.14 -1.37
CA VAL A 671 -27.38 55.71 -2.19
C VAL A 671 -27.05 57.15 -1.78
N VAL A 672 -28.07 57.94 -1.40
CA VAL A 672 -27.90 59.32 -0.94
C VAL A 672 -27.19 59.38 0.42
N ALA A 673 -27.44 58.41 1.31
CA ALA A 673 -26.75 58.33 2.59
C ALA A 673 -25.27 57.96 2.43
N ILE A 674 -24.93 57.06 1.49
CA ILE A 674 -23.56 56.64 1.21
C ILE A 674 -22.78 57.73 0.44
N CYS A 675 -23.41 58.34 -0.56
CA CYS A 675 -22.76 59.35 -1.41
C CYS A 675 -23.67 60.56 -1.66
N PRO A 676 -23.71 61.53 -0.73
CA PRO A 676 -24.54 62.74 -0.85
C PRO A 676 -24.20 63.61 -2.08
N ARG A 677 -22.98 63.46 -2.62
CA ARG A 677 -22.50 64.21 -3.79
C ARG A 677 -23.19 63.82 -5.10
N ILE A 678 -23.83 62.65 -5.17
CA ILE A 678 -24.58 62.19 -6.36
C ILE A 678 -25.75 63.12 -6.72
N LEU A 679 -26.31 63.86 -5.75
CA LEU A 679 -27.41 64.82 -6.01
C LEU A 679 -26.90 66.19 -6.50
N LYS A 680 -25.71 66.62 -6.09
CA LYS A 680 -25.14 67.94 -6.46
C LYS A 680 -24.78 68.07 -7.95
N THR A 681 -24.65 66.95 -8.67
CA THR A 681 -24.46 66.95 -10.13
C THR A 681 -25.78 67.04 -10.89
N SER A 682 -26.93 66.74 -10.29
CA SER A 682 -28.25 66.90 -10.93
C SER A 682 -28.89 68.28 -10.74
N GLU A 683 -28.51 69.03 -9.70
CA GLU A 683 -29.01 70.39 -9.48
C GLU A 683 -28.28 71.46 -10.32
N ARG A 684 -27.03 71.18 -10.76
CA ARG A 684 -26.26 72.09 -11.64
C ARG A 684 -26.76 72.12 -13.09
N SER A 685 -27.61 71.18 -13.51
CA SER A 685 -28.23 71.19 -14.84
C SER A 685 -29.58 71.95 -14.90
N MET A 686 -30.09 72.47 -13.77
CA MET A 686 -31.36 73.21 -13.73
C MET A 686 -31.24 74.71 -13.38
N SER A 687 -30.02 75.28 -13.32
CA SER A 687 -29.83 76.72 -12.99
C SER A 687 -29.11 77.54 -14.07
N VAL A 688 -29.29 77.19 -15.35
CA VAL A 688 -28.91 78.06 -16.48
C VAL A 688 -30.11 78.26 -17.39
N ASN A 689 -31.07 79.05 -16.93
CA ASN A 689 -31.97 79.87 -17.74
C ASN A 689 -32.89 80.61 -16.78
N VAL A 690 -32.59 81.88 -16.51
CA VAL A 690 -33.53 83.02 -16.37
C VAL A 690 -32.68 84.28 -16.08
N SER A 691 -32.70 85.24 -17.02
CA SER A 691 -32.60 86.71 -16.85
C SER A 691 -31.56 87.40 -17.74
N LYS A 692 -32.09 88.01 -18.81
CA LYS A 692 -31.70 89.24 -19.55
C LYS A 692 -30.26 89.44 -20.02
#